data_AF-A0A930JWH9-F1
#
_entry.id   AF-A0A930JWH9-F1
#
_cell.length_a   1.000
_cell.length_b   1.000
_cell.length_c   1.000
_cell.angle_alpha   90.00
_cell.angle_beta   90.00
_cell.angle_gamma   90.00
#
_symmetry.space_group_name_H-M   'P 1'
#
loop_
_entity.id
_entity.type
_entity.pdbx_description
1 polymer ?
#
loop_
_entity_poly.entity_id
_entity_poly.type
_entity_poly.pdbx_seq_one_letter_code
_entity_poly.pdbx_strand_id
1 'polypeptide(L)'
;MIIISNDYNGFATRFADFLQNLNENLNISILDNNTFAAKVCNITNSPFVTNPFTLFGKKTPIIYNKDIIERCQFTQSESDACLLHEIGHLIHKEEKIGEDLEILCDKVAIEANMTLHLLSALIKMQEVLKVNLDRRIEILYHNLHLFRPEWTCGRYSDKKQVAIMYNLIVGVSFFFDSFSAIVIGEILKANRNEDINVIAISSKTGISIESLCQFFIVLIQNGLLTTIYPTKNSINNYRQLVLDTKNQQKSWVDKSTREKLPMEVTNAEQAYFSAVDDGRTICSCMFELTYRCSEMCIHCYNPGATRNSTEKSHRADQQELTLENYKDIIDDMYNHGLVKVCLSGGDPFSKEITWEVIDYLYAKGIVFDVFTNGQRILKEVNRLADYYPRLVGISIYSGIAKDHDAITRVPGSWEKSIKVVKILSKLAVPINLKCCIMQPNIHSYYMVADLAKEYGAVPQFEINITESNDGDICAKQLRLTEDQLQVILRDNNLALYVGKEAPNYGGQKRDLSMCSCGAGGTGFCLSPNGDLRACPAFTQVYGNLCKQTISKILSESSSLKEWRKAVVSDYVECGRHDYCDYCNLCAGINYSEHQDFRKPAESNCYMAKCRFNLAHKLMKHDVSIGREELIKLIRKLPINKIALQRIYREKG
;
A
#
# COMPACT_ATOMS: atom_id res chain seq x y z
N MET A 1 -34.88 31.00 7.46
CA MET A 1 -33.55 31.53 7.08
C MET A 1 -32.62 31.34 8.27
N ILE A 2 -31.83 30.26 8.26
CA ILE A 2 -30.77 30.05 9.26
C ILE A 2 -29.73 31.18 9.08
N ILE A 3 -29.53 32.01 10.10
CA ILE A 3 -28.52 33.08 10.09
C ILE A 3 -27.48 32.72 11.14
N ILE A 4 -26.35 32.16 10.70
CA ILE A 4 -25.27 31.76 11.59
C ILE A 4 -24.33 32.96 11.77
N SER A 5 -24.24 33.43 13.01
CA SER A 5 -23.34 34.50 13.43
C SER A 5 -22.48 33.94 14.55
N ASN A 6 -21.15 33.99 14.45
CA ASN A 6 -20.20 33.39 15.41
C ASN A 6 -20.27 31.85 15.44
N ASP A 7 -19.63 31.23 14.45
CA ASP A 7 -19.63 29.79 14.15
C ASP A 7 -18.77 28.97 15.12
N TYR A 8 -19.36 27.99 15.84
CA TYR A 8 -18.63 27.13 16.78
C TYR A 8 -17.56 26.30 16.04
N ASN A 9 -16.30 26.71 16.17
CA ASN A 9 -15.15 26.10 15.52
C ASN A 9 -15.33 25.84 14.01
N GLY A 10 -16.11 26.65 13.29
CA GLY A 10 -16.33 26.44 11.84
C GLY A 10 -17.44 25.45 11.45
N PHE A 11 -18.36 25.11 12.37
CA PHE A 11 -19.48 24.19 12.15
C PHE A 11 -20.35 24.54 10.91
N ALA A 12 -20.76 25.79 10.77
CA ALA A 12 -21.57 26.29 9.65
C ALA A 12 -20.90 26.02 8.32
N THR A 13 -19.58 26.18 8.28
CA THR A 13 -18.79 25.93 7.08
C THR A 13 -18.76 24.44 6.74
N ARG A 14 -18.65 23.56 7.75
CA ARG A 14 -18.63 22.10 7.57
C ARG A 14 -19.97 21.54 7.11
N PHE A 15 -21.08 22.09 7.58
CA PHE A 15 -22.43 21.58 7.31
C PHE A 15 -23.24 22.51 6.38
N ALA A 16 -22.60 23.38 5.61
CA ALA A 16 -23.26 24.42 4.82
C ALA A 16 -24.35 23.85 3.89
N ASP A 17 -24.03 22.81 3.12
CA ASP A 17 -24.95 22.18 2.16
C ASP A 17 -26.14 21.51 2.87
N PHE A 18 -25.87 20.82 3.98
CA PHE A 18 -26.90 20.15 4.78
C PHE A 18 -27.85 21.15 5.42
N LEU A 19 -27.30 22.20 6.05
CA LEU A 19 -28.06 23.28 6.67
C LEU A 19 -28.86 24.08 5.63
N GLN A 20 -28.35 24.22 4.41
CA GLN A 20 -29.09 24.83 3.31
C GLN A 20 -30.29 23.97 2.90
N ASN A 21 -30.14 22.64 2.83
CA ASN A 21 -31.22 21.72 2.49
C ASN A 21 -32.30 21.62 3.57
N LEU A 22 -31.94 21.76 4.85
CA LEU A 22 -32.88 21.80 5.98
C LEU A 22 -33.79 23.05 5.99
N ASN A 23 -33.60 24.00 5.07
CA ASN A 23 -34.13 25.35 5.19
C ASN A 23 -35.40 25.59 4.37
N GLU A 24 -36.54 25.11 4.89
CA GLU A 24 -37.85 25.76 4.71
C GLU A 24 -38.44 26.05 6.12
N ASN A 25 -38.44 27.34 6.51
CA ASN A 25 -39.11 27.94 7.70
C ASN A 25 -38.35 28.13 9.04
N LEU A 26 -37.08 27.75 9.21
CA LEU A 26 -36.40 27.91 10.53
C LEU A 26 -35.46 29.14 10.58
N ASN A 27 -35.54 29.94 11.65
CA ASN A 27 -34.77 31.18 11.87
C ASN A 27 -33.84 31.04 13.08
N ILE A 28 -32.77 30.24 12.92
CA ILE A 28 -31.85 29.83 13.99
C ILE A 28 -30.58 30.70 13.95
N SER A 29 -30.08 31.14 15.11
CA SER A 29 -28.78 31.82 15.25
C SER A 29 -28.00 31.27 16.45
N ILE A 30 -26.80 30.77 16.25
CA ILE A 30 -25.88 30.36 17.34
C ILE A 30 -25.23 31.64 17.89
N LEU A 31 -25.02 31.79 19.21
CA LEU A 31 -24.38 32.98 19.79
C LEU A 31 -23.22 32.56 20.70
N ASP A 32 -22.02 33.05 20.39
CA ASP A 32 -20.87 32.97 21.30
C ASP A 32 -20.79 34.27 22.13
N ASN A 33 -21.10 34.16 23.41
CA ASN A 33 -20.70 35.16 24.38
C ASN A 33 -19.82 34.45 25.41
N ASN A 34 -18.52 34.74 25.39
CA ASN A 34 -17.55 34.46 26.46
C ASN A 34 -17.91 35.12 27.83
N THR A 35 -19.15 35.57 27.99
CA THR A 35 -19.68 36.25 29.15
C THR A 35 -21.14 35.90 29.30
N PHE A 36 -21.45 34.67 29.68
CA PHE A 36 -22.49 34.40 30.68
C PHE A 36 -22.12 33.05 31.30
N ALA A 37 -21.67 33.09 32.55
CA ALA A 37 -21.80 31.93 33.41
C ALA A 37 -23.25 31.46 33.26
N ALA A 38 -23.46 30.25 32.74
CA ALA A 38 -24.73 29.58 32.88
C ALA A 38 -24.93 29.43 34.38
N LYS A 39 -25.57 30.42 35.01
CA LYS A 39 -26.16 30.26 36.32
C LYS A 39 -27.19 29.17 36.09
N VAL A 40 -26.81 27.96 36.51
CA VAL A 40 -27.57 26.72 36.53
C VAL A 40 -29.07 27.03 36.49
N CYS A 41 -29.60 27.11 35.27
CA CYS A 41 -31.02 26.88 35.08
C CYS A 41 -31.11 25.37 35.22
N ASN A 42 -31.70 24.94 36.33
CA ASN A 42 -31.98 23.54 36.59
C ASN A 42 -32.48 22.88 35.29
N ILE A 43 -31.87 21.73 34.93
CA ILE A 43 -32.19 20.87 33.78
C ILE A 43 -31.47 21.37 32.49
N THR A 44 -30.55 20.65 31.82
CA THR A 44 -30.55 19.25 31.38
C THR A 44 -29.12 18.70 31.25
N ASN A 45 -29.00 17.37 31.15
CA ASN A 45 -27.73 16.67 30.94
C ASN A 45 -27.19 16.79 29.51
N SER A 46 -27.30 17.95 28.84
CA SER A 46 -26.89 18.13 27.42
C SER A 46 -25.65 19.05 27.28
N PRO A 47 -24.67 18.71 26.41
CA PRO A 47 -23.48 19.52 26.10
C PRO A 47 -23.82 20.83 25.38
N PHE A 48 -24.99 20.93 24.77
CA PHE A 48 -25.52 22.13 24.14
C PHE A 48 -26.98 22.29 24.59
N VAL A 49 -27.50 23.50 24.66
CA VAL A 49 -28.89 23.73 25.07
C VAL A 49 -29.50 24.87 24.27
N THR A 50 -30.70 24.64 23.74
CA THR A 50 -31.55 25.71 23.20
C THR A 50 -32.11 26.58 24.34
N ASN A 51 -31.90 27.90 24.30
CA ASN A 51 -32.42 28.80 25.35
C ASN A 51 -33.67 29.56 24.87
N PRO A 52 -34.89 29.15 25.31
CA PRO A 52 -36.13 29.78 24.88
C PRO A 52 -36.40 31.15 25.53
N PHE A 53 -35.69 31.51 26.60
CA PHE A 53 -35.92 32.74 27.37
C PHE A 53 -35.08 33.93 26.87
N THR A 54 -34.08 33.69 26.02
CA THR A 54 -33.28 34.74 25.37
C THR A 54 -33.71 34.89 23.90
N LEU A 55 -34.72 35.72 23.66
CA LEU A 55 -35.11 36.15 22.31
C LEU A 55 -34.30 37.41 21.93
N PHE A 56 -33.20 37.23 21.19
CA PHE A 56 -32.49 38.35 20.56
C PHE A 56 -33.14 38.66 19.19
N GLY A 57 -34.28 39.37 19.24
CA GLY A 57 -35.19 39.45 18.09
C GLY A 57 -35.92 38.12 17.87
N LYS A 58 -36.49 37.87 16.67
CA LYS A 58 -37.17 36.61 16.32
C LYS A 58 -36.20 35.40 16.18
N LYS A 59 -35.17 35.30 17.02
CA LYS A 59 -34.07 34.32 16.93
C LYS A 59 -33.89 33.58 18.26
N THR A 60 -33.69 32.26 18.17
CA THR A 60 -33.42 31.38 19.32
C THR A 60 -31.96 30.96 19.34
N PRO A 61 -31.18 31.21 20.42
CA PRO A 61 -29.79 30.79 20.51
C PRO A 61 -29.60 29.36 21.01
N ILE A 62 -28.61 28.68 20.42
CA ILE A 62 -28.01 27.45 20.97
C ILE A 62 -26.74 27.86 21.72
N ILE A 63 -26.61 27.39 22.97
CA ILE A 63 -25.50 27.70 23.86
C ILE A 63 -24.75 26.40 24.17
N TYR A 64 -23.41 26.41 24.12
CA TYR A 64 -22.60 25.24 24.48
C TYR A 64 -22.18 25.27 25.95
N ASN A 65 -22.10 24.09 26.55
CA ASN A 65 -21.67 23.89 27.94
C ASN A 65 -20.21 23.39 27.94
N LYS A 66 -19.28 24.35 28.13
CA LYS A 66 -17.84 24.08 28.13
C LYS A 66 -17.44 23.02 29.17
N ASP A 67 -18.05 23.05 30.36
CA ASP A 67 -17.74 22.11 31.43
C ASP A 67 -18.11 20.67 31.04
N ILE A 68 -19.26 20.46 30.38
CA ILE A 68 -19.65 19.12 29.92
C ILE A 68 -18.71 18.66 28.79
N ILE A 69 -18.44 19.50 27.80
CA ILE A 69 -17.55 19.19 26.67
C ILE A 69 -16.16 18.81 27.17
N GLU A 70 -15.60 19.55 28.12
CA GLU A 70 -14.28 19.29 28.71
C GLU A 70 -14.28 18.05 29.61
N ARG A 71 -15.31 17.88 30.46
CA ARG A 71 -15.41 16.70 31.35
C ARG A 71 -15.60 15.41 30.58
N CYS A 72 -16.42 15.43 29.53
CA CYS A 72 -16.65 14.27 28.65
C CYS A 72 -15.56 14.12 27.58
N GLN A 73 -14.62 15.07 27.47
CA GLN A 73 -13.53 15.06 26.49
C GLN A 73 -14.04 14.84 25.05
N PHE A 74 -14.97 15.69 24.64
CA PHE A 74 -15.54 15.61 23.30
C PHE A 74 -14.54 16.05 22.24
N THR A 75 -14.49 15.25 21.17
CA THR A 75 -13.87 15.64 19.91
C THR A 75 -14.72 16.68 19.18
N GLN A 76 -14.16 17.31 18.14
CA GLN A 76 -14.91 18.24 17.31
C GLN A 76 -16.12 17.58 16.66
N SER A 77 -15.98 16.35 16.14
CA SER A 77 -17.08 15.62 15.49
C SER A 77 -18.20 15.23 16.46
N GLU A 78 -17.85 14.83 17.68
CA GLU A 78 -18.85 14.57 18.74
C GLU A 78 -19.61 15.85 19.11
N SER A 79 -18.90 16.98 19.21
CA SER A 79 -19.51 18.29 19.48
C SER A 79 -20.44 18.72 18.33
N ASP A 80 -20.00 18.54 17.07
CA ASP A 80 -20.82 18.82 15.89
C ASP A 80 -22.09 17.95 15.86
N ALA A 81 -22.00 16.68 16.24
CA ALA A 81 -23.14 15.76 16.31
C ALA A 81 -24.17 16.18 17.37
N CYS A 82 -23.71 16.59 18.56
CA CYS A 82 -24.59 17.12 19.60
C CYS A 82 -25.21 18.47 19.20
N LEU A 83 -24.48 19.31 18.46
CA LEU A 83 -25.03 20.57 17.95
C LEU A 83 -26.13 20.33 16.91
N LEU A 84 -25.98 19.33 16.03
CA LEU A 84 -27.03 18.90 15.10
C LEU A 84 -28.27 18.38 15.83
N HIS A 85 -28.08 17.62 16.90
CA HIS A 85 -29.19 17.21 17.78
C HIS A 85 -29.93 18.43 18.37
N GLU A 86 -29.22 19.45 18.87
CA GLU A 86 -29.86 20.66 19.38
C GLU A 86 -30.57 21.50 18.30
N ILE A 87 -30.08 21.46 17.05
CA ILE A 87 -30.82 22.02 15.92
C ILE A 87 -32.16 21.30 15.77
N GLY A 88 -32.20 19.97 15.95
CA GLY A 88 -33.42 19.16 16.00
C GLY A 88 -34.47 19.70 16.98
N HIS A 89 -34.06 20.13 18.19
CA HIS A 89 -34.96 20.73 19.18
C HIS A 89 -35.63 22.02 18.67
N LEU A 90 -34.99 22.73 17.73
CA LEU A 90 -35.56 23.91 17.09
C LEU A 90 -36.50 23.56 15.93
N ILE A 91 -36.25 22.45 15.22
CA ILE A 91 -37.09 21.94 14.14
C ILE A 91 -38.40 21.41 14.71
N HIS A 92 -38.32 20.56 15.73
CA HIS A 92 -39.44 19.79 16.25
C HIS A 92 -40.12 20.41 17.47
N LYS A 93 -39.85 21.68 17.76
CA LYS A 93 -40.34 22.42 18.94
C LYS A 93 -41.87 22.39 19.11
N GLU A 94 -42.61 22.28 18.01
CA GLU A 94 -44.08 22.28 18.00
C GLU A 94 -44.70 20.87 17.93
N GLU A 95 -43.88 19.83 17.76
CA GLU A 95 -44.37 18.45 17.68
C GLU A 95 -44.68 17.91 19.09
N LYS A 96 -45.96 17.58 19.31
CA LYS A 96 -46.51 17.22 20.63
C LYS A 96 -47.10 15.80 20.71
N ILE A 97 -46.83 14.90 19.76
CA ILE A 97 -47.59 13.64 19.66
C ILE A 97 -46.68 12.41 19.52
N GLY A 98 -46.67 11.57 20.55
CA GLY A 98 -46.37 10.13 20.47
C GLY A 98 -44.90 9.69 20.48
N GLU A 99 -44.02 10.35 19.72
CA GLU A 99 -42.58 10.04 19.70
C GLU A 99 -41.81 10.85 20.77
N ASP A 100 -40.77 10.24 21.35
CA ASP A 100 -39.88 10.88 22.32
C ASP A 100 -39.10 12.02 21.61
N LEU A 101 -39.24 13.26 22.09
CA LEU A 101 -38.68 14.45 21.44
C LEU A 101 -37.16 14.31 21.21
N GLU A 102 -36.44 13.71 22.15
CA GLU A 102 -34.99 13.51 22.04
C GLU A 102 -34.63 12.60 20.87
N ILE A 103 -35.41 11.54 20.65
CA ILE A 103 -35.22 10.57 19.55
C ILE A 103 -35.52 11.23 18.21
N LEU A 104 -36.52 12.10 18.17
CA LEU A 104 -36.85 12.87 16.98
C LEU A 104 -35.74 13.87 16.62
N CYS A 105 -35.16 14.53 17.62
CA CYS A 105 -34.02 15.44 17.43
C CYS A 105 -32.76 14.73 16.96
N ASP A 106 -32.53 13.48 17.41
CA ASP A 106 -31.43 12.63 16.94
C ASP A 106 -31.49 12.38 15.41
N LYS A 107 -32.68 12.43 14.78
CA LYS A 107 -32.84 12.26 13.32
C LYS A 107 -32.06 13.29 12.51
N VAL A 108 -31.90 14.52 13.00
CA VAL A 108 -31.12 15.56 12.31
C VAL A 108 -29.64 15.18 12.22
N ALA A 109 -29.08 14.62 13.30
CA ALA A 109 -27.71 14.11 13.29
C ALA A 109 -27.56 12.85 12.42
N ILE A 110 -28.58 11.99 12.39
CA ILE A 110 -28.62 10.80 11.53
C ILE A 110 -28.60 11.20 10.04
N GLU A 111 -29.46 12.13 9.63
CA GLU A 111 -29.52 12.66 8.26
C GLU A 111 -28.22 13.36 7.84
N ALA A 112 -27.51 13.95 8.79
CA ALA A 112 -26.18 14.53 8.59
C ALA A 112 -25.04 13.49 8.56
N ASN A 113 -25.33 12.18 8.65
CA ASN A 113 -24.37 11.08 8.75
C ASN A 113 -23.46 11.14 10.00
N MET A 114 -23.96 11.71 11.10
CA MET A 114 -23.23 11.88 12.36
C MET A 114 -23.66 10.88 13.44
N THR A 115 -24.44 9.85 13.10
CA THR A 115 -24.95 8.82 14.03
C THR A 115 -23.86 8.24 14.93
N LEU A 116 -22.72 7.83 14.37
CA LEU A 116 -21.61 7.23 15.13
C LEU A 116 -20.99 8.20 16.14
N HIS A 117 -20.86 9.47 15.75
CA HIS A 117 -20.30 10.52 16.62
C HIS A 117 -21.28 10.93 17.71
N LEU A 118 -22.58 11.03 17.40
CA LEU A 118 -23.63 11.28 18.37
C LEU A 118 -23.68 10.14 19.41
N LEU A 119 -23.63 8.90 18.93
CA LEU A 119 -23.61 7.72 19.77
C LEU A 119 -22.41 7.70 20.73
N SER A 120 -21.21 7.98 20.20
CA SER A 120 -19.99 8.14 21.01
C SER A 120 -20.13 9.22 22.08
N ALA A 121 -20.72 10.36 21.72
CA ALA A 121 -20.97 11.47 22.65
C ALA A 121 -21.95 11.08 23.77
N LEU A 122 -23.08 10.46 23.43
CA LEU A 122 -24.09 10.04 24.41
C LEU A 122 -23.56 8.99 25.39
N ILE A 123 -22.75 8.04 24.92
CA ILE A 123 -22.13 7.05 25.79
C ILE A 123 -21.19 7.72 26.80
N LYS A 124 -20.29 8.61 26.33
CA LYS A 124 -19.41 9.40 27.21
C LYS A 124 -20.19 10.23 28.23
N MET A 125 -21.32 10.80 27.83
CA MET A 125 -22.20 11.54 28.73
C MET A 125 -22.84 10.62 29.79
N GLN A 126 -23.38 9.47 29.38
CA GLN A 126 -23.93 8.48 30.30
C GLN A 126 -22.90 8.05 31.35
N GLU A 127 -21.66 7.78 30.94
CA GLU A 127 -20.59 7.38 31.84
C GLU A 127 -20.13 8.49 32.80
N VAL A 128 -19.90 9.70 32.28
CA VAL A 128 -19.30 10.82 33.03
C VAL A 128 -20.32 11.58 33.86
N LEU A 129 -21.54 11.75 33.35
CA LEU A 129 -22.61 12.50 34.02
C LEU A 129 -23.53 11.59 34.84
N LYS A 130 -23.44 10.25 34.70
CA LYS A 130 -24.27 9.25 35.39
C LYS A 130 -25.75 9.41 35.08
N VAL A 131 -26.07 9.53 33.79
CA VAL A 131 -27.41 9.80 33.26
C VAL A 131 -27.89 8.59 32.46
N ASN A 132 -29.18 8.27 32.51
CA ASN A 132 -29.72 7.15 31.74
C ASN A 132 -30.10 7.61 30.32
N LEU A 133 -29.36 7.13 29.32
CA LEU A 133 -29.54 7.37 27.90
C LEU A 133 -29.72 6.05 27.11
N ASP A 134 -29.92 4.93 27.80
CA ASP A 134 -29.91 3.58 27.21
C ASP A 134 -30.87 3.45 26.02
N ARG A 135 -32.09 4.00 26.15
CA ARG A 135 -33.10 3.97 25.09
C ARG A 135 -32.69 4.74 23.82
N ARG A 136 -32.08 5.92 23.97
CA ARG A 136 -31.61 6.73 22.82
C ARG A 136 -30.44 6.04 22.14
N ILE A 137 -29.49 5.57 22.95
CA ILE A 137 -28.32 4.82 22.51
C ILE A 137 -28.77 3.57 21.73
N GLU A 138 -29.75 2.81 22.23
CA GLU A 138 -30.31 1.63 21.56
C GLU A 138 -30.90 1.95 20.19
N ILE A 139 -31.69 3.03 20.07
CA ILE A 139 -32.29 3.43 18.79
C ILE A 139 -31.23 3.92 17.80
N LEU A 140 -30.22 4.66 18.27
CA LEU A 140 -29.11 5.09 17.44
C LEU A 140 -28.29 3.90 16.92
N TYR A 141 -28.13 2.83 17.71
CA TYR A 141 -27.51 1.60 17.21
C TYR A 141 -28.29 0.98 16.05
N HIS A 142 -29.62 0.98 16.12
CA HIS A 142 -30.46 0.45 15.04
C HIS A 142 -30.44 1.30 13.76
N ASN A 143 -30.04 2.57 13.85
CA ASN A 143 -29.89 3.48 12.71
C ASN A 143 -28.43 3.69 12.29
N LEU A 144 -27.49 2.98 12.92
CA LEU A 144 -26.08 3.06 12.57
C LEU A 144 -25.80 2.16 11.36
N HIS A 145 -25.51 2.81 10.23
CA HIS A 145 -25.05 2.13 9.02
C HIS A 145 -23.53 2.21 8.90
N LEU A 146 -22.89 1.08 8.67
CA LEU A 146 -21.45 0.97 8.47
C LEU A 146 -21.18 0.04 7.29
N PHE A 147 -20.72 0.61 6.18
CA PHE A 147 -20.45 -0.14 4.97
C PHE A 147 -18.98 -0.54 4.87
N ARG A 148 -18.73 -1.75 4.40
CA ARG A 148 -17.40 -2.20 3.97
C ARG A 148 -17.12 -1.72 2.54
N PRO A 149 -16.23 -0.75 2.27
CA PRO A 149 -16.12 -0.16 0.93
C PRO A 149 -15.45 -1.07 -0.10
N GLU A 150 -15.72 -0.83 -1.39
CA GLU A 150 -15.17 -1.63 -2.51
C GLU A 150 -13.65 -1.73 -2.53
N TRP A 151 -12.97 -0.63 -2.20
CA TRP A 151 -11.52 -0.53 -2.20
C TRP A 151 -10.86 -1.20 -0.99
N THR A 152 -11.62 -1.98 -0.21
CA THR A 152 -11.11 -2.69 0.97
C THR A 152 -11.13 -4.19 0.80
N CYS A 153 -10.09 -4.83 1.28
CA CYS A 153 -10.01 -6.28 1.43
C CYS A 153 -8.99 -6.64 2.51
N GLY A 154 -8.87 -7.93 2.82
CA GLY A 154 -8.06 -8.36 3.94
C GLY A 154 -8.22 -9.83 4.23
N ARG A 155 -7.53 -10.30 5.27
CA ARG A 155 -7.57 -11.67 5.73
C ARG A 155 -7.47 -11.72 7.25
N TYR A 156 -8.22 -12.63 7.85
CA TYR A 156 -8.17 -12.94 9.28
C TYR A 156 -7.69 -14.37 9.48
N SER A 157 -6.82 -14.56 10.47
CA SER A 157 -6.34 -15.87 10.91
C SER A 157 -6.88 -16.16 12.31
N ASP A 158 -7.92 -16.99 12.38
CA ASP A 158 -8.54 -17.39 13.65
C ASP A 158 -7.55 -18.14 14.57
N LYS A 159 -6.75 -19.05 14.01
CA LYS A 159 -5.72 -19.81 14.74
C LYS A 159 -4.71 -18.89 15.47
N LYS A 160 -4.39 -17.75 14.89
CA LYS A 160 -3.36 -16.82 15.39
C LYS A 160 -3.96 -15.55 16.01
N GLN A 161 -5.26 -15.33 15.87
CA GLN A 161 -5.96 -14.14 16.32
C GLN A 161 -5.31 -12.84 15.80
N VAL A 162 -4.96 -12.83 14.50
CA VAL A 162 -4.40 -11.67 13.80
C VAL A 162 -5.12 -11.44 12.48
N ALA A 163 -5.19 -10.18 12.04
CA ALA A 163 -5.78 -9.80 10.77
C ALA A 163 -4.92 -8.78 10.03
N ILE A 164 -5.12 -8.72 8.72
CA ILE A 164 -4.60 -7.67 7.86
C ILE A 164 -5.74 -7.12 7.00
N MET A 165 -5.84 -5.80 6.89
CA MET A 165 -6.82 -5.13 6.04
C MET A 165 -6.16 -4.01 5.24
N TYR A 166 -6.64 -3.78 4.03
CA TYR A 166 -6.05 -2.86 3.06
C TYR A 166 -7.03 -1.75 2.71
N ASN A 167 -6.50 -0.54 2.59
CA ASN A 167 -7.11 0.55 1.85
C ASN A 167 -6.39 0.68 0.51
N LEU A 168 -7.02 0.19 -0.56
CA LEU A 168 -6.39 0.02 -1.87
C LEU A 168 -6.26 1.33 -2.67
N ILE A 169 -7.15 2.31 -2.45
CA ILE A 169 -7.02 3.64 -3.07
C ILE A 169 -5.83 4.39 -2.48
N VAL A 170 -5.65 4.33 -1.16
CA VAL A 170 -4.51 4.97 -0.50
C VAL A 170 -3.22 4.20 -0.78
N GLY A 171 -3.30 2.86 -0.87
CA GLY A 171 -2.17 1.96 -1.06
C GLY A 171 -1.55 1.49 0.27
N VAL A 172 -2.32 1.49 1.36
CA VAL A 172 -1.84 1.21 2.72
C VAL A 172 -2.51 -0.02 3.29
N SER A 173 -1.78 -0.78 4.08
CA SER A 173 -2.24 -1.97 4.81
C SER A 173 -2.12 -1.76 6.31
N PHE A 174 -3.02 -2.37 7.07
CA PHE A 174 -3.11 -2.27 8.52
C PHE A 174 -3.07 -3.67 9.12
N PHE A 175 -2.24 -3.84 10.15
CA PHE A 175 -2.14 -5.07 10.93
C PHE A 175 -2.94 -4.91 12.22
N PHE A 176 -3.68 -5.96 12.58
CA PHE A 176 -4.50 -6.04 13.77
C PHE A 176 -4.19 -7.32 14.53
N ASP A 177 -4.21 -7.25 15.85
CA ASP A 177 -4.02 -8.39 16.75
C ASP A 177 -5.13 -8.45 17.81
N SER A 178 -5.22 -9.60 18.47
CA SER A 178 -6.10 -9.82 19.64
C SER A 178 -7.56 -9.44 19.33
N PHE A 179 -8.22 -8.67 20.20
CA PHE A 179 -9.62 -8.26 20.05
C PHE A 179 -9.88 -7.48 18.75
N SER A 180 -8.94 -6.64 18.32
CA SER A 180 -9.10 -5.87 17.08
C SER A 180 -9.12 -6.79 15.86
N ALA A 181 -8.31 -7.85 15.86
CA ALA A 181 -8.30 -8.84 14.77
C ALA A 181 -9.62 -9.62 14.68
N ILE A 182 -10.24 -9.96 15.81
CA ILE A 182 -11.54 -10.65 15.85
C ILE A 182 -12.61 -9.78 15.20
N VAL A 183 -12.66 -8.49 15.56
CA VAL A 183 -13.62 -7.54 14.99
C VAL A 183 -13.41 -7.39 13.48
N ILE A 184 -12.15 -7.28 13.04
CA ILE A 184 -11.82 -7.26 11.60
C ILE A 184 -12.24 -8.58 10.92
N GLY A 185 -12.10 -9.72 11.60
CA GLY A 185 -12.58 -11.01 11.14
C GLY A 185 -14.09 -11.02 10.88
N GLU A 186 -14.90 -10.42 11.74
CA GLU A 186 -16.35 -10.27 11.48
C GLU A 186 -16.64 -9.27 10.36
N ILE A 187 -15.94 -8.13 10.29
CA ILE A 187 -16.08 -7.14 9.21
C ILE A 187 -15.78 -7.79 7.85
N LEU A 188 -14.74 -8.61 7.76
CA LEU A 188 -14.31 -9.24 6.51
C LEU A 188 -15.28 -10.32 6.00
N LYS A 189 -16.27 -10.75 6.81
CA LYS A 189 -17.36 -11.64 6.37
C LYS A 189 -18.40 -10.91 5.53
N ALA A 190 -18.59 -9.61 5.74
CA ALA A 190 -19.47 -8.80 4.92
C ALA A 190 -18.88 -8.62 3.51
N ASN A 191 -19.71 -8.68 2.47
CA ASN A 191 -19.29 -8.38 1.11
C ASN A 191 -18.92 -6.90 0.97
N ARG A 192 -18.28 -6.55 -0.15
CA ARG A 192 -18.05 -5.14 -0.50
C ARG A 192 -19.39 -4.42 -0.69
N ASN A 193 -19.47 -3.21 -0.17
CA ASN A 193 -20.66 -2.35 -0.01
C ASN A 193 -21.79 -2.95 0.83
N GLU A 194 -21.57 -4.06 1.53
CA GLU A 194 -22.55 -4.60 2.47
C GLU A 194 -22.50 -3.81 3.78
N ASP A 195 -23.68 -3.63 4.38
CA ASP A 195 -23.84 -3.00 5.68
C ASP A 195 -23.48 -3.97 6.81
N ILE A 196 -22.77 -3.47 7.81
CA ILE A 196 -22.21 -4.26 8.90
C ILE A 196 -23.09 -4.09 10.13
N ASN A 197 -23.65 -5.21 10.59
CA ASN A 197 -24.46 -5.21 11.80
C ASN A 197 -23.58 -5.17 13.07
N VAL A 198 -23.48 -3.98 13.68
CA VAL A 198 -22.69 -3.73 14.89
C VAL A 198 -23.15 -4.56 16.09
N ILE A 199 -24.47 -4.72 16.28
CA ILE A 199 -25.04 -5.49 17.38
C ILE A 199 -24.64 -6.97 17.24
N ALA A 200 -24.68 -7.51 16.03
CA ALA A 200 -24.24 -8.87 15.75
C ALA A 200 -22.74 -9.07 16.03
N ILE A 201 -21.90 -8.08 15.69
CA ILE A 201 -20.47 -8.12 16.04
C ILE A 201 -20.28 -8.11 17.56
N SER A 202 -20.95 -7.22 18.28
CA SER A 202 -20.88 -7.15 19.74
C SER A 202 -21.29 -8.47 20.39
N SER A 203 -22.42 -9.05 19.97
CA SER A 203 -22.92 -10.32 20.50
C SER A 203 -21.95 -11.49 20.26
N LYS A 204 -21.33 -11.56 19.06
CA LYS A 204 -20.40 -12.66 18.72
C LYS A 204 -19.04 -12.51 19.39
N THR A 205 -18.53 -11.28 19.50
CA THR A 205 -17.18 -11.01 20.01
C THR A 205 -17.15 -10.83 21.53
N GLY A 206 -18.30 -10.55 22.15
CA GLY A 206 -18.39 -10.19 23.56
C GLY A 206 -17.85 -8.78 23.87
N ILE A 207 -17.48 -8.00 22.84
CA ILE A 207 -16.96 -6.64 23.01
C ILE A 207 -18.13 -5.68 23.14
N SER A 208 -18.06 -4.76 24.10
CA SER A 208 -19.10 -3.75 24.30
C SER A 208 -19.26 -2.88 23.05
N ILE A 209 -20.50 -2.48 22.76
CA ILE A 209 -20.78 -1.67 21.58
C ILE A 209 -20.04 -0.33 21.64
N GLU A 210 -19.88 0.24 22.83
CA GLU A 210 -19.05 1.42 23.06
C GLU A 210 -17.61 1.25 22.54
N SER A 211 -16.94 0.17 22.95
CA SER A 211 -15.56 -0.11 22.53
C SER A 211 -15.49 -0.31 21.02
N LEU A 212 -16.51 -0.96 20.43
CA LEU A 212 -16.63 -1.11 18.98
C LEU A 212 -16.79 0.23 18.28
N CYS A 213 -17.62 1.14 18.79
CA CYS A 213 -17.82 2.45 18.18
C CYS A 213 -16.53 3.26 18.13
N GLN A 214 -15.75 3.28 19.21
CA GLN A 214 -14.43 3.94 19.23
C GLN A 214 -13.49 3.33 18.19
N PHE A 215 -13.47 2.01 18.08
CA PHE A 215 -12.66 1.33 17.08
C PHE A 215 -13.13 1.63 15.64
N PHE A 216 -14.44 1.66 15.38
CA PHE A 216 -14.99 1.97 14.06
C PHE A 216 -14.70 3.40 13.62
N ILE A 217 -14.67 4.37 14.54
CA ILE A 217 -14.22 5.74 14.25
C ILE A 217 -12.79 5.71 13.69
N VAL A 218 -11.88 4.94 14.30
CA VAL A 218 -10.50 4.78 13.80
C VAL A 218 -10.49 4.12 12.42
N LEU A 219 -11.32 3.10 12.18
CA LEU A 219 -11.41 2.46 10.87
C LEU A 219 -11.92 3.42 9.79
N ILE A 220 -12.92 4.24 10.09
CA ILE A 220 -13.46 5.25 9.18
C ILE A 220 -12.41 6.32 8.85
N GLN A 221 -11.68 6.81 9.86
CA GLN A 221 -10.60 7.78 9.66
C GLN A 221 -9.49 7.26 8.74
N ASN A 222 -9.26 5.94 8.75
CA ASN A 222 -8.31 5.27 7.86
C ASN A 222 -8.92 4.79 6.53
N GLY A 223 -10.21 5.11 6.28
CA GLY A 223 -10.94 4.75 5.06
C GLY A 223 -11.16 3.24 4.90
N LEU A 224 -11.18 2.49 6.01
CA LEU A 224 -11.46 1.06 6.04
C LEU A 224 -12.96 0.74 6.16
N LEU A 225 -13.75 1.71 6.64
CA LEU A 225 -15.21 1.68 6.73
C LEU A 225 -15.79 3.03 6.29
N THR A 226 -17.06 3.07 5.89
CA THR A 226 -17.80 4.32 5.64
C THR A 226 -19.17 4.29 6.28
N THR A 227 -19.65 5.44 6.74
CA THR A 227 -21.05 5.62 7.20
C THR A 227 -22.02 5.90 6.05
N ILE A 228 -21.49 6.22 4.87
CA ILE A 228 -22.25 6.50 3.65
C ILE A 228 -22.03 5.37 2.66
N TYR A 229 -23.10 4.96 1.99
CA TYR A 229 -23.04 3.95 0.94
C TYR A 229 -22.05 4.37 -0.17
N PRO A 230 -21.04 3.54 -0.51
CA PRO A 230 -20.06 3.87 -1.54
C PRO A 230 -20.67 3.85 -2.96
N THR A 231 -21.02 5.02 -3.48
CA THR A 231 -21.41 5.20 -4.89
C THR A 231 -20.19 5.53 -5.72
N LYS A 232 -20.30 5.41 -7.05
CA LYS A 232 -19.24 5.86 -7.98
C LYS A 232 -18.82 7.32 -7.74
N ASN A 233 -19.77 8.19 -7.37
CA ASN A 233 -19.47 9.58 -7.07
C ASN A 233 -18.69 9.74 -5.75
N SER A 234 -19.09 9.04 -4.68
CA SER A 234 -18.36 9.12 -3.41
C SER A 234 -16.98 8.48 -3.49
N ILE A 235 -16.81 7.41 -4.27
CA ILE A 235 -15.49 6.83 -4.59
C ILE A 235 -14.60 7.84 -5.31
N ASN A 236 -15.13 8.55 -6.32
CA ASN A 236 -14.37 9.57 -7.04
C ASN A 236 -13.99 10.75 -6.13
N ASN A 237 -14.89 11.19 -5.26
CA ASN A 237 -14.59 12.23 -4.26
C ASN A 237 -13.50 11.77 -3.30
N TYR A 238 -13.54 10.51 -2.86
CA TYR A 238 -12.50 9.94 -2.00
C TYR A 238 -11.14 9.87 -2.71
N ARG A 239 -11.11 9.47 -3.99
CA ARG A 239 -9.88 9.53 -4.82
C ARG A 239 -9.34 10.95 -4.91
N GLN A 240 -10.20 11.93 -5.13
CA GLN A 240 -9.79 13.34 -5.20
C GLN A 240 -9.20 13.82 -3.86
N LEU A 241 -9.83 13.46 -2.73
CA LEU A 241 -9.29 13.77 -1.40
C LEU A 241 -7.89 13.19 -1.18
N VAL A 242 -7.67 11.93 -1.60
CA VAL A 242 -6.35 11.28 -1.52
C VAL A 242 -5.32 12.01 -2.39
N LEU A 243 -5.71 12.46 -3.59
CA LEU A 243 -4.83 13.24 -4.46
C LEU A 243 -4.47 14.60 -3.87
N ASP A 244 -5.44 15.31 -3.32
CA ASP A 244 -5.24 16.62 -2.72
C ASP A 244 -4.29 16.51 -1.51
N THR A 245 -4.48 15.48 -0.69
CA THR A 245 -3.61 15.16 0.45
C THR A 245 -2.17 14.87 -0.02
N LYS A 246 -2.00 14.00 -1.02
CA LYS A 246 -0.68 13.69 -1.60
C LYS A 246 -0.01 14.93 -2.20
N ASN A 247 -0.77 15.81 -2.85
CA ASN A 247 -0.26 17.05 -3.43
C ASN A 247 0.22 18.04 -2.36
N GLN A 248 -0.49 18.16 -1.23
CA GLN A 248 -0.07 18.98 -0.09
C GLN A 248 1.18 18.40 0.58
N GLN A 249 1.34 17.07 0.58
CA GLN A 249 2.46 16.34 1.16
C GLN A 249 3.67 16.15 0.21
N LYS A 250 3.76 16.88 -0.92
CA LYS A 250 4.85 16.80 -1.93
C LYS A 250 6.29 17.03 -1.42
N SER A 251 6.51 17.10 -0.10
CA SER A 251 7.82 17.05 0.56
C SER A 251 8.34 15.64 0.84
N TRP A 252 7.57 14.57 0.60
CA TRP A 252 7.99 13.20 0.93
C TRP A 252 8.97 12.60 -0.11
N VAL A 253 10.21 13.08 -0.08
CA VAL A 253 11.35 12.18 -0.30
C VAL A 253 11.69 11.69 1.10
N ASP A 254 11.54 10.39 1.36
CA ASP A 254 12.05 9.84 2.60
C ASP A 254 13.55 10.15 2.70
N LYS A 255 13.89 11.11 3.55
CA LYS A 255 15.25 11.46 3.95
C LYS A 255 15.71 10.59 5.12
N SER A 256 14.96 9.55 5.49
CA SER A 256 15.38 8.65 6.55
C SER A 256 16.73 8.05 6.20
N THR A 257 17.55 7.95 7.23
CA THR A 257 18.83 7.24 7.23
C THR A 257 18.63 5.73 7.33
N ARG A 258 17.38 5.24 7.22
CA ARG A 258 17.03 3.82 7.25
C ARG A 258 17.20 3.21 5.87
N GLU A 259 17.60 1.95 5.86
CA GLU A 259 17.80 1.19 4.63
C GLU A 259 16.50 1.11 3.83
N LYS A 260 16.53 1.63 2.60
CA LYS A 260 15.42 1.55 1.65
C LYS A 260 15.50 0.19 0.97
N LEU A 261 14.85 -0.83 1.53
CA LEU A 261 14.82 -2.15 0.87
C LEU A 261 14.10 -2.04 -0.50
N PRO A 262 14.54 -2.80 -1.52
CA PRO A 262 13.98 -2.71 -2.88
C PRO A 262 12.52 -3.15 -3.00
N MET A 263 11.89 -3.70 -1.96
CA MET A 263 10.43 -3.83 -1.90
C MET A 263 9.94 -3.32 -0.55
N GLU A 264 9.13 -2.27 -0.56
CA GLU A 264 8.34 -1.88 0.60
C GLU A 264 7.26 -2.96 0.83
N VAL A 265 7.62 -3.99 1.58
CA VAL A 265 6.66 -4.66 2.44
C VAL A 265 6.32 -3.62 3.51
N THR A 266 5.08 -3.17 3.55
CA THR A 266 4.64 -2.27 4.62
C THR A 266 4.90 -2.96 5.96
N ASN A 267 5.23 -2.21 7.01
CA ASN A 267 5.45 -2.78 8.35
C ASN A 267 4.29 -3.72 8.80
N ALA A 268 3.07 -3.46 8.31
CA ALA A 268 1.89 -4.29 8.56
C ALA A 268 1.88 -5.63 7.81
N GLU A 269 2.23 -5.67 6.52
CA GLU A 269 2.37 -6.95 5.79
C GLU A 269 3.43 -7.82 6.44
N GLN A 270 4.59 -7.25 6.80
CA GLN A 270 5.67 -7.99 7.47
C GLN A 270 5.22 -8.52 8.83
N ALA A 271 4.58 -7.68 9.66
CA ALA A 271 4.05 -8.09 10.96
C ALA A 271 3.04 -9.24 10.82
N TYR A 272 2.10 -9.13 9.88
CA TYR A 272 1.13 -10.20 9.60
C TYR A 272 1.83 -11.48 9.16
N PHE A 273 2.73 -11.40 8.18
CA PHE A 273 3.42 -12.56 7.60
C PHE A 273 4.22 -13.31 8.66
N SER A 274 4.95 -12.58 9.50
CA SER A 274 5.70 -13.18 10.61
C SER A 274 4.78 -13.79 11.67
N ALA A 275 3.65 -13.16 11.99
CA ALA A 275 2.71 -13.69 13.00
C ALA A 275 2.05 -15.01 12.57
N VAL A 276 1.75 -15.15 11.27
CA VAL A 276 1.11 -16.36 10.73
C VAL A 276 2.08 -17.42 10.24
N ASP A 277 3.38 -17.11 10.15
CA ASP A 277 4.39 -18.08 9.72
C ASP A 277 4.47 -19.27 10.70
N ASP A 278 4.09 -20.44 10.19
CA ASP A 278 4.25 -21.73 10.85
C ASP A 278 5.03 -22.73 9.96
N GLY A 279 5.76 -22.21 8.97
CA GLY A 279 6.47 -22.98 7.96
C GLY A 279 5.56 -23.62 6.91
N ARG A 280 4.23 -23.50 7.03
CA ARG A 280 3.25 -24.06 6.09
C ARG A 280 2.33 -23.00 5.47
N THR A 281 2.30 -21.81 6.05
CA THR A 281 1.48 -20.70 5.58
C THR A 281 2.17 -19.94 4.44
N ILE A 282 1.42 -19.61 3.40
CA ILE A 282 1.89 -18.77 2.28
C ILE A 282 1.06 -17.52 2.26
N CYS A 283 1.69 -16.39 2.47
CA CYS A 283 1.01 -15.10 2.50
C CYS A 283 1.03 -14.41 1.13
N SER A 284 2.09 -14.60 0.34
CA SER A 284 2.23 -13.92 -0.95
C SER A 284 2.86 -14.78 -2.04
N CYS A 285 2.47 -14.50 -3.29
CA CYS A 285 3.10 -15.12 -4.46
C CYS A 285 3.19 -14.15 -5.64
N MET A 286 4.35 -14.07 -6.29
CA MET A 286 4.47 -13.41 -7.59
C MET A 286 4.14 -14.39 -8.69
N PHE A 287 3.14 -14.09 -9.51
CA PHE A 287 2.78 -14.85 -10.68
C PHE A 287 3.46 -14.23 -11.89
N GLU A 288 4.50 -14.88 -12.40
CA GLU A 288 4.97 -14.63 -13.76
C GLU A 288 3.94 -15.27 -14.70
N LEU A 289 2.97 -14.49 -15.19
CA LEU A 289 1.83 -15.04 -15.93
C LEU A 289 2.23 -15.62 -17.29
N THR A 290 3.20 -14.98 -17.94
CA THR A 290 3.67 -15.33 -19.26
C THR A 290 5.14 -14.97 -19.41
N TYR A 291 5.87 -15.67 -20.28
CA TYR A 291 7.20 -15.24 -20.73
C TYR A 291 7.11 -14.17 -21.82
N ARG A 292 5.95 -14.04 -22.49
CA ARG A 292 5.73 -13.08 -23.58
C ARG A 292 5.71 -11.64 -23.07
N CYS A 293 6.15 -10.73 -23.92
CA CYS A 293 6.15 -9.29 -23.64
C CYS A 293 6.05 -8.52 -24.96
N SER A 294 5.46 -7.33 -24.91
CA SER A 294 5.43 -6.37 -26.01
C SER A 294 6.78 -5.66 -26.25
N GLU A 295 7.68 -5.67 -25.26
CA GLU A 295 9.00 -5.02 -25.33
C GLU A 295 10.14 -6.06 -25.37
N MET A 296 11.29 -5.61 -25.89
CA MET A 296 12.48 -6.43 -26.12
C MET A 296 13.69 -5.88 -25.36
N CYS A 297 13.48 -5.55 -24.08
CA CYS A 297 14.46 -4.88 -23.24
C CYS A 297 15.82 -5.57 -23.22
N ILE A 298 16.88 -4.81 -23.48
CA ILE A 298 18.26 -5.33 -23.61
C ILE A 298 18.77 -6.07 -22.36
N HIS A 299 18.28 -5.69 -21.18
CA HIS A 299 18.70 -6.21 -19.87
C HIS A 299 17.78 -7.32 -19.33
N CYS A 300 16.76 -7.74 -20.08
CA CYS A 300 15.72 -8.58 -19.51
C CYS A 300 16.25 -9.93 -19.03
N TYR A 301 15.93 -10.31 -17.79
CA TYR A 301 16.32 -11.61 -17.20
C TYR A 301 15.46 -12.78 -17.72
N ASN A 302 14.31 -12.48 -18.31
CA ASN A 302 13.28 -13.45 -18.66
C ASN A 302 13.78 -14.40 -19.78
N PRO A 303 13.64 -15.74 -19.63
CA PRO A 303 14.05 -16.71 -20.63
C PRO A 303 13.57 -16.40 -22.06
N GLY A 304 14.43 -16.64 -23.04
CA GLY A 304 14.09 -16.45 -24.46
C GLY A 304 13.94 -14.99 -24.94
N ALA A 305 14.28 -14.00 -24.10
CA ALA A 305 14.40 -12.59 -24.50
C ALA A 305 15.53 -12.37 -25.53
N THR A 306 15.34 -11.49 -26.51
CA THR A 306 16.42 -11.14 -27.45
C THR A 306 17.31 -10.03 -26.89
N ARG A 307 18.56 -9.95 -27.38
CA ARG A 307 19.57 -8.94 -27.02
C ARG A 307 19.81 -7.90 -28.10
N ASN A 308 19.57 -8.28 -29.36
CA ASN A 308 19.76 -7.44 -30.54
C ASN A 308 18.67 -7.73 -31.59
N SER A 309 18.68 -6.99 -32.69
CA SER A 309 17.69 -7.10 -33.76
C SER A 309 17.84 -8.35 -34.64
N THR A 310 18.94 -9.09 -34.52
CA THR A 310 19.22 -10.29 -35.33
C THR A 310 18.79 -11.60 -34.65
N GLU A 311 18.59 -11.58 -33.33
CA GLU A 311 18.15 -12.75 -32.56
C GLU A 311 16.64 -12.98 -32.68
N LYS A 312 16.24 -14.25 -32.67
CA LYS A 312 14.83 -14.67 -32.61
C LYS A 312 14.41 -14.82 -31.14
N SER A 313 13.21 -14.35 -30.80
CA SER A 313 12.67 -14.58 -29.45
C SER A 313 12.16 -16.00 -29.30
N HIS A 314 12.46 -16.58 -28.14
CA HIS A 314 12.05 -17.92 -27.71
C HIS A 314 11.06 -17.88 -26.54
N ARG A 315 10.52 -16.70 -26.21
CA ARG A 315 9.53 -16.50 -25.13
C ARG A 315 8.21 -17.23 -25.38
N ALA A 316 7.94 -17.57 -26.63
CA ALA A 316 6.71 -18.24 -27.06
C ALA A 316 6.84 -19.77 -27.06
N ASP A 317 8.03 -20.31 -26.79
CA ASP A 317 8.35 -21.72 -27.03
C ASP A 317 7.87 -22.64 -25.91
N GLN A 318 7.61 -22.10 -24.72
CA GLN A 318 7.16 -22.87 -23.57
C GLN A 318 5.64 -22.89 -23.45
N GLN A 319 5.10 -24.03 -23.04
CA GLN A 319 3.70 -24.15 -22.66
C GLN A 319 3.47 -23.42 -21.34
N GLU A 320 2.47 -22.55 -21.32
CA GLU A 320 2.11 -21.78 -20.14
C GLU A 320 0.79 -22.26 -19.53
N LEU A 321 0.57 -21.92 -18.26
CA LEU A 321 -0.65 -22.22 -17.51
C LEU A 321 -1.89 -21.63 -18.18
N THR A 322 -2.98 -22.41 -18.15
CA THR A 322 -4.32 -21.98 -18.54
C THR A 322 -5.03 -21.25 -17.40
N LEU A 323 -6.17 -20.61 -17.69
CA LEU A 323 -6.98 -19.95 -16.65
C LEU A 323 -7.42 -20.92 -15.55
N GLU A 324 -7.82 -22.15 -15.93
CA GLU A 324 -8.26 -23.15 -14.96
C GLU A 324 -7.12 -23.55 -14.01
N ASN A 325 -5.91 -23.71 -14.54
CA ASN A 325 -4.75 -23.97 -13.69
C ASN A 325 -4.49 -22.83 -12.70
N TYR A 326 -4.64 -21.56 -13.11
CA TYR A 326 -4.50 -20.44 -12.18
C TYR A 326 -5.57 -20.45 -11.10
N LYS A 327 -6.83 -20.76 -11.43
CA LYS A 327 -7.91 -20.85 -10.44
C LYS A 327 -7.62 -21.92 -9.40
N ASP A 328 -7.27 -23.13 -9.85
CA ASP A 328 -6.91 -24.25 -8.96
C ASP A 328 -5.74 -23.89 -8.03
N ILE A 329 -4.70 -23.27 -8.59
CA ILE A 329 -3.52 -22.84 -7.83
C ILE A 329 -3.87 -21.74 -6.83
N ILE A 330 -4.68 -20.75 -7.24
CA ILE A 330 -5.12 -19.68 -6.36
C ILE A 330 -5.96 -20.26 -5.21
N ASP A 331 -6.83 -21.23 -5.47
CA ASP A 331 -7.63 -21.89 -4.43
C ASP A 331 -6.78 -22.68 -3.45
N ASP A 332 -5.84 -23.48 -3.95
CA ASP A 332 -4.92 -24.23 -3.11
C ASP A 332 -4.07 -23.29 -2.23
N MET A 333 -3.49 -22.24 -2.80
CA MET A 333 -2.74 -21.23 -2.04
C MET A 333 -3.64 -20.43 -1.08
N TYR A 334 -4.86 -20.08 -1.49
CA TYR A 334 -5.82 -19.36 -0.64
C TYR A 334 -6.20 -20.19 0.58
N ASN A 335 -6.37 -21.49 0.45
CA ASN A 335 -6.60 -22.38 1.58
C ASN A 335 -5.38 -22.48 2.53
N HIS A 336 -4.19 -22.10 2.06
CA HIS A 336 -2.94 -22.09 2.82
C HIS A 336 -2.47 -20.69 3.25
N GLY A 337 -3.33 -19.68 3.20
CA GLY A 337 -3.06 -18.35 3.78
C GLY A 337 -2.86 -17.20 2.79
N LEU A 338 -2.96 -17.44 1.48
CA LEU A 338 -2.64 -16.42 0.47
C LEU A 338 -3.48 -15.16 0.66
N VAL A 339 -2.82 -14.03 0.81
CA VAL A 339 -3.46 -12.71 0.95
C VAL A 339 -3.08 -11.75 -0.15
N LYS A 340 -1.93 -11.96 -0.83
CA LYS A 340 -1.40 -11.04 -1.84
C LYS A 340 -0.81 -11.77 -3.05
N VAL A 341 -1.13 -11.31 -4.25
CA VAL A 341 -0.53 -11.77 -5.50
C VAL A 341 0.10 -10.61 -6.26
N CYS A 342 1.30 -10.77 -6.79
CA CYS A 342 1.88 -9.81 -7.72
C CYS A 342 1.83 -10.37 -9.15
N LEU A 343 1.11 -9.72 -10.05
CA LEU A 343 1.04 -10.10 -11.46
C LEU A 343 2.24 -9.51 -12.22
N SER A 344 3.05 -10.37 -12.83
CA SER A 344 4.32 -10.03 -13.47
C SER A 344 4.61 -11.02 -14.64
N GLY A 345 5.89 -11.19 -15.00
CA GLY A 345 6.37 -12.11 -16.03
C GLY A 345 7.22 -11.38 -17.07
N GLY A 346 6.92 -11.59 -18.34
CA GLY A 346 7.38 -10.70 -19.41
C GLY A 346 6.62 -9.37 -19.34
N ASP A 347 5.34 -9.41 -19.66
CA ASP A 347 4.36 -8.40 -19.27
C ASP A 347 3.00 -9.12 -19.07
N PRO A 348 2.32 -8.95 -17.92
CA PRO A 348 1.11 -9.72 -17.62
C PRO A 348 0.01 -9.49 -18.67
N PHE A 349 -0.13 -8.28 -19.21
CA PHE A 349 -1.14 -7.97 -20.24
C PHE A 349 -0.76 -8.43 -21.65
N SER A 350 0.34 -9.17 -21.79
CA SER A 350 0.65 -9.93 -23.01
C SER A 350 0.01 -11.32 -23.03
N LYS A 351 -0.69 -11.71 -21.96
CA LYS A 351 -1.49 -12.92 -21.86
C LYS A 351 -2.99 -12.58 -21.88
N GLU A 352 -3.76 -13.34 -22.64
CA GLU A 352 -5.19 -13.07 -22.86
C GLU A 352 -6.03 -13.18 -21.58
N ILE A 353 -5.72 -14.17 -20.73
CA ILE A 353 -6.50 -14.51 -19.53
C ILE A 353 -6.27 -13.58 -18.32
N THR A 354 -5.47 -12.52 -18.46
CA THR A 354 -5.02 -11.71 -17.33
C THR A 354 -6.17 -11.02 -16.61
N TRP A 355 -7.21 -10.59 -17.34
CA TRP A 355 -8.38 -9.96 -16.74
C TRP A 355 -9.20 -10.95 -15.92
N GLU A 356 -9.36 -12.18 -16.40
CA GLU A 356 -10.08 -13.25 -15.71
C GLU A 356 -9.34 -13.69 -14.43
N VAL A 357 -8.00 -13.63 -14.44
CA VAL A 357 -7.20 -13.83 -13.22
C VAL A 357 -7.42 -12.67 -12.23
N ILE A 358 -7.43 -11.41 -12.69
CA ILE A 358 -7.73 -10.25 -11.84
C ILE A 358 -9.14 -10.34 -11.25
N ASP A 359 -10.15 -10.71 -12.05
CA ASP A 359 -11.52 -10.95 -11.61
C ASP A 359 -11.56 -11.98 -10.46
N TYR A 360 -10.84 -13.08 -10.62
CA TYR A 360 -10.81 -14.15 -9.63
C TYR A 360 -10.13 -13.72 -8.31
N LEU A 361 -9.00 -13.02 -8.40
CA LEU A 361 -8.31 -12.46 -7.23
C LEU A 361 -9.20 -11.45 -6.49
N TYR A 362 -9.82 -10.54 -7.23
CA TYR A 362 -10.70 -9.52 -6.68
C TYR A 362 -11.91 -10.14 -5.97
N ALA A 363 -12.58 -11.11 -6.60
CA ALA A 363 -13.72 -11.82 -6.04
C ALA A 363 -13.38 -12.56 -4.73
N LYS A 364 -12.17 -13.12 -4.61
CA LYS A 364 -11.69 -13.78 -3.38
C LYS A 364 -11.18 -12.81 -2.30
N GLY A 365 -11.16 -11.51 -2.57
CA GLY A 365 -10.59 -10.53 -1.65
C GLY A 365 -9.07 -10.65 -1.50
N ILE A 366 -8.39 -11.24 -2.49
CA ILE A 366 -6.93 -11.31 -2.54
C ILE A 366 -6.41 -10.01 -3.12
N VAL A 367 -5.53 -9.34 -2.38
CA VAL A 367 -4.89 -8.11 -2.85
C VAL A 367 -3.99 -8.43 -4.03
N PHE A 368 -3.91 -7.52 -5.00
CA PHE A 368 -2.94 -7.67 -6.07
C PHE A 368 -2.14 -6.41 -6.39
N ASP A 369 -0.89 -6.66 -6.76
CA ASP A 369 0.02 -5.70 -7.39
C ASP A 369 0.17 -6.07 -8.87
N VAL A 370 0.54 -5.10 -9.69
CA VAL A 370 0.80 -5.33 -11.13
C VAL A 370 2.13 -4.71 -11.53
N PHE A 371 3.04 -5.50 -12.07
CA PHE A 371 4.27 -5.01 -12.71
C PHE A 371 4.12 -5.15 -14.23
N THR A 372 4.14 -4.02 -14.94
CA THR A 372 3.87 -3.94 -16.38
C THR A 372 4.78 -2.90 -17.05
N ASN A 373 5.01 -3.06 -18.35
CA ASN A 373 5.63 -1.99 -19.14
C ASN A 373 4.61 -0.92 -19.61
N GLY A 374 3.31 -1.15 -19.38
CA GLY A 374 2.24 -0.21 -19.72
C GLY A 374 1.79 -0.25 -21.17
N GLN A 375 2.48 -0.98 -22.07
CA GLN A 375 2.20 -0.90 -23.51
C GLN A 375 0.81 -1.43 -23.87
N ARG A 376 0.45 -2.60 -23.34
CA ARG A 376 -0.80 -3.31 -23.68
C ARG A 376 -2.01 -2.78 -22.93
N ILE A 377 -1.80 -2.20 -21.74
CA ILE A 377 -2.88 -1.75 -20.86
C ILE A 377 -3.38 -0.33 -21.16
N LEU A 378 -2.72 0.44 -22.03
CA LEU A 378 -3.02 1.88 -22.23
C LEU A 378 -4.50 2.23 -22.42
N LYS A 379 -5.27 1.38 -23.12
CA LYS A 379 -6.71 1.60 -23.34
C LYS A 379 -7.60 1.15 -22.18
N GLU A 380 -7.07 0.29 -21.32
CA GLU A 380 -7.77 -0.39 -20.22
C GLU A 380 -7.34 0.11 -18.83
N VAL A 381 -6.63 1.24 -18.76
CA VAL A 381 -6.13 1.78 -17.48
C VAL A 381 -7.28 2.11 -16.51
N ASN A 382 -8.39 2.65 -17.02
CA ASN A 382 -9.58 2.89 -16.21
C ASN A 382 -10.16 1.58 -15.67
N ARG A 383 -10.25 0.55 -16.51
CA ARG A 383 -10.70 -0.78 -16.11
C ARG A 383 -9.81 -1.33 -15.00
N LEU A 384 -8.48 -1.25 -15.12
CA LEU A 384 -7.58 -1.68 -14.04
C LEU A 384 -7.83 -0.91 -12.74
N ALA A 385 -8.02 0.41 -12.82
CA ALA A 385 -8.27 1.23 -11.64
C ALA A 385 -9.58 0.83 -10.93
N ASP A 386 -10.58 0.32 -11.64
CA ASP A 386 -11.85 -0.14 -11.07
C ASP A 386 -11.70 -1.45 -10.25
N TYR A 387 -10.57 -2.17 -10.38
CA TYR A 387 -10.22 -3.30 -9.51
C TYR A 387 -9.35 -2.92 -8.31
N TYR A 388 -9.00 -1.64 -8.16
CA TYR A 388 -8.23 -1.10 -7.04
C TYR A 388 -6.93 -1.89 -6.76
N PRO A 389 -5.99 -1.99 -7.72
CA PRO A 389 -4.69 -2.61 -7.46
C PRO A 389 -4.01 -1.87 -6.29
N ARG A 390 -3.40 -2.62 -5.37
CA ARG A 390 -2.65 -2.00 -4.25
C ARG A 390 -1.47 -1.20 -4.77
N LEU A 391 -0.83 -1.66 -5.85
CA LEU A 391 0.29 -0.99 -6.49
C LEU A 391 0.39 -1.36 -7.98
N VAL A 392 0.68 -0.37 -8.82
CA VAL A 392 1.11 -0.59 -10.21
C VAL A 392 2.56 -0.13 -10.37
N GLY A 393 3.46 -1.07 -10.66
CA GLY A 393 4.85 -0.78 -11.01
C GLY A 393 5.01 -0.67 -12.53
N ILE A 394 5.44 0.50 -13.01
CA ILE A 394 5.70 0.75 -14.44
C ILE A 394 7.19 0.87 -14.67
N SER A 395 7.73 0.07 -15.58
CA SER A 395 9.14 0.15 -15.99
C SER A 395 9.39 1.41 -16.80
N ILE A 396 10.18 2.35 -16.28
CA ILE A 396 10.63 3.58 -16.96
C ILE A 396 12.14 3.69 -16.80
N TYR A 397 12.89 3.51 -17.88
CA TYR A 397 14.36 3.47 -17.84
C TYR A 397 15.06 4.81 -18.01
N SER A 398 14.34 5.88 -18.38
CA SER A 398 14.91 7.21 -18.58
C SER A 398 13.80 8.27 -18.61
N GLY A 399 14.14 9.51 -18.24
CA GLY A 399 13.30 10.69 -18.54
C GLY A 399 13.38 11.15 -20.01
N ILE A 400 14.29 10.59 -20.79
CA ILE A 400 14.47 10.88 -22.22
C ILE A 400 13.87 9.74 -23.03
N ALA A 401 12.89 10.06 -23.88
CA ALA A 401 12.17 9.07 -24.69
C ALA A 401 13.12 8.24 -25.57
N LYS A 402 14.09 8.87 -26.22
CA LYS A 402 15.08 8.18 -27.07
C LYS A 402 15.89 7.12 -26.31
N ASP A 403 16.33 7.41 -25.10
CA ASP A 403 17.14 6.49 -24.29
C ASP A 403 16.28 5.31 -23.81
N HIS A 404 15.07 5.60 -23.35
CA HIS A 404 14.12 4.58 -22.94
C HIS A 404 13.76 3.65 -24.11
N ASP A 405 13.37 4.20 -25.26
CA ASP A 405 12.99 3.44 -26.45
C ASP A 405 14.16 2.61 -27.00
N ALA A 406 15.40 3.10 -26.88
CA ALA A 406 16.59 2.34 -27.24
C ALA A 406 16.81 1.12 -26.31
N ILE A 407 16.50 1.26 -25.02
CA ILE A 407 16.61 0.17 -24.04
C ILE A 407 15.52 -0.87 -24.25
N THR A 408 14.26 -0.46 -24.46
CA THR A 408 13.12 -1.36 -24.73
C THR A 408 13.16 -1.95 -26.15
N ARG A 409 13.89 -1.27 -27.05
CA ARG A 409 13.95 -1.51 -28.50
C ARG A 409 12.59 -1.42 -29.18
N VAL A 410 11.72 -0.56 -28.65
CA VAL A 410 10.37 -0.30 -29.18
C VAL A 410 10.17 1.21 -29.32
N PRO A 411 10.14 1.74 -30.56
CA PRO A 411 9.87 3.16 -30.78
C PRO A 411 8.50 3.59 -30.22
N GLY A 412 8.49 4.72 -29.51
CA GLY A 412 7.31 5.28 -28.86
C GLY A 412 6.89 4.56 -27.57
N SER A 413 7.72 3.65 -27.03
CA SER A 413 7.37 2.93 -25.81
C SER A 413 7.30 3.87 -24.61
N TRP A 414 8.25 4.80 -24.50
CA TRP A 414 8.25 5.81 -23.43
C TRP A 414 6.95 6.63 -23.41
N GLU A 415 6.51 7.12 -24.57
CA GLU A 415 5.31 7.96 -24.66
C GLU A 415 4.06 7.19 -24.18
N LYS A 416 3.94 5.92 -24.55
CA LYS A 416 2.83 5.06 -24.12
C LYS A 416 2.88 4.78 -22.62
N SER A 417 4.05 4.42 -22.08
CA SER A 417 4.21 4.13 -20.65
C SER A 417 3.92 5.36 -19.80
N ILE A 418 4.38 6.55 -20.20
CA ILE A 418 4.10 7.80 -19.49
C ILE A 418 2.61 8.19 -19.58
N LYS A 419 1.93 7.93 -20.70
CA LYS A 419 0.47 8.10 -20.77
C LYS A 419 -0.26 7.22 -19.76
N VAL A 420 0.17 5.98 -19.57
CA VAL A 420 -0.38 5.10 -18.51
C VAL A 420 -0.15 5.69 -17.13
N VAL A 421 1.08 6.10 -16.81
CA VAL A 421 1.42 6.74 -15.52
C VAL A 421 0.53 7.95 -15.25
N LYS A 422 0.33 8.81 -16.26
CA LYS A 422 -0.51 10.00 -16.15
C LYS A 422 -1.98 9.68 -15.87
N ILE A 423 -2.53 8.63 -16.49
CA ILE A 423 -3.92 8.22 -16.25
C ILE A 423 -4.06 7.62 -14.85
N LEU A 424 -3.17 6.70 -14.45
CA LEU A 424 -3.16 6.11 -13.11
C LEU A 424 -3.04 7.17 -12.01
N SER A 425 -2.15 8.15 -12.21
CA SER A 425 -1.93 9.27 -11.29
C SER A 425 -3.21 10.07 -11.08
N LYS A 426 -3.95 10.40 -12.15
CA LYS A 426 -5.25 11.08 -12.05
C LYS A 426 -6.35 10.26 -11.35
N LEU A 427 -6.20 8.94 -11.31
CA LEU A 427 -7.15 8.02 -10.68
C LEU A 427 -6.74 7.65 -9.25
N ALA A 428 -5.74 8.34 -8.67
CA ALA A 428 -5.20 8.09 -7.34
C ALA A 428 -4.62 6.68 -7.14
N VAL A 429 -4.34 5.93 -8.22
CA VAL A 429 -3.75 4.60 -8.12
C VAL A 429 -2.30 4.72 -7.60
N PRO A 430 -1.88 3.93 -6.60
CA PRO A 430 -0.49 3.91 -6.15
C PRO A 430 0.45 3.40 -7.25
N ILE A 431 1.53 4.14 -7.51
CA ILE A 431 2.45 3.89 -8.63
C ILE A 431 3.90 3.82 -8.14
N ASN A 432 4.64 2.83 -8.64
CA ASN A 432 6.10 2.82 -8.61
C ASN A 432 6.66 2.99 -10.03
N LEU A 433 7.65 3.87 -10.21
CA LEU A 433 8.43 3.93 -11.44
C LEU A 433 9.70 3.12 -11.26
N LYS A 434 9.78 1.97 -11.94
CA LYS A 434 10.88 1.03 -11.81
C LYS A 434 11.94 1.28 -12.86
N CYS A 435 13.19 1.42 -12.46
CA CYS A 435 14.30 1.74 -13.35
C CYS A 435 15.55 0.91 -13.01
N CYS A 436 15.93 0.00 -13.91
CA CYS A 436 17.25 -0.61 -13.88
C CYS A 436 18.28 0.40 -14.41
N ILE A 437 19.25 0.76 -13.57
CA ILE A 437 20.37 1.64 -13.93
C ILE A 437 21.46 0.80 -14.58
N MET A 438 21.90 1.23 -15.75
CA MET A 438 22.86 0.55 -16.60
C MET A 438 23.64 1.57 -17.42
N GLN A 439 24.72 1.14 -18.08
CA GLN A 439 25.54 2.07 -18.87
C GLN A 439 24.73 2.89 -19.90
N PRO A 440 23.76 2.31 -20.65
CA PRO A 440 22.96 3.08 -21.61
C PRO A 440 22.10 4.23 -21.07
N ASN A 441 21.64 4.19 -19.80
CA ASN A 441 20.81 5.25 -19.21
C ASN A 441 21.50 6.03 -18.09
N ILE A 442 22.82 5.83 -17.89
CA ILE A 442 23.53 6.43 -16.76
C ILE A 442 23.39 7.97 -16.75
N HIS A 443 23.29 8.63 -17.91
CA HIS A 443 23.13 10.08 -18.02
C HIS A 443 21.71 10.61 -17.83
N SER A 444 20.71 9.73 -17.69
CA SER A 444 19.30 10.11 -17.72
C SER A 444 18.39 9.38 -16.73
N TYR A 445 18.88 8.36 -16.00
CA TYR A 445 18.08 7.62 -15.02
C TYR A 445 17.54 8.51 -13.89
N TYR A 446 18.30 9.52 -13.42
CA TYR A 446 17.90 10.39 -12.30
C TYR A 446 16.63 11.19 -12.61
N MET A 447 16.33 11.40 -13.90
CA MET A 447 15.10 12.07 -14.35
C MET A 447 13.85 11.22 -14.07
N VAL A 448 13.99 9.91 -13.87
CA VAL A 448 12.87 9.04 -13.47
C VAL A 448 12.38 9.42 -12.07
N ALA A 449 13.26 9.89 -11.18
CA ALA A 449 12.85 10.41 -9.88
C ALA A 449 12.07 11.74 -10.03
N ASP A 450 12.44 12.58 -11.00
CA ASP A 450 11.71 13.82 -11.30
C ASP A 450 10.31 13.51 -11.84
N LEU A 451 10.20 12.54 -12.75
CA LEU A 451 8.90 12.02 -13.24
C LEU A 451 8.07 11.42 -12.10
N ALA A 452 8.68 10.63 -11.22
CA ALA A 452 7.98 10.03 -10.10
C ALA A 452 7.37 11.12 -9.20
N LYS A 453 8.15 12.16 -8.89
CA LYS A 453 7.68 13.33 -8.14
C LYS A 453 6.56 14.08 -8.87
N GLU A 454 6.66 14.28 -10.18
CA GLU A 454 5.64 14.95 -11.00
C GLU A 454 4.29 14.23 -10.91
N TYR A 455 4.30 12.90 -11.01
CA TYR A 455 3.09 12.07 -11.06
C TYR A 455 2.66 11.49 -9.70
N GLY A 456 3.32 11.86 -8.59
CA GLY A 456 2.99 11.34 -7.26
C GLY A 456 3.28 9.84 -7.09
N ALA A 457 4.28 9.34 -7.81
CA ALA A 457 4.77 7.97 -7.76
C ALA A 457 6.05 7.85 -6.92
N VAL A 458 6.43 6.61 -6.57
CA VAL A 458 7.69 6.32 -5.88
C VAL A 458 8.72 5.81 -6.91
N PRO A 459 9.91 6.42 -7.02
CA PRO A 459 10.97 5.88 -7.86
C PRO A 459 11.61 4.66 -7.20
N GLN A 460 11.82 3.61 -7.98
CA GLN A 460 12.47 2.38 -7.53
C GLN A 460 13.62 2.05 -8.48
N PHE A 461 14.85 2.21 -8.00
CA PHE A 461 16.07 1.97 -8.77
C PHE A 461 16.69 0.62 -8.42
N GLU A 462 17.02 -0.15 -9.44
CA GLU A 462 17.88 -1.35 -9.33
C GLU A 462 19.20 -1.05 -10.03
N ILE A 463 20.33 -1.32 -9.38
CA ILE A 463 21.68 -1.01 -9.89
C ILE A 463 22.51 -2.26 -10.15
N ASN A 464 22.06 -3.42 -9.68
CA ASN A 464 22.74 -4.69 -9.87
C ASN A 464 22.13 -5.43 -11.08
N ILE A 465 22.73 -5.24 -12.27
CA ILE A 465 22.34 -6.00 -13.47
C ILE A 465 22.96 -7.39 -13.42
N THR A 466 22.12 -8.42 -13.48
CA THR A 466 22.54 -9.83 -13.35
C THR A 466 22.44 -10.59 -14.67
N GLU A 467 22.79 -11.87 -14.61
CA GLU A 467 22.57 -12.84 -15.67
C GLU A 467 21.07 -13.13 -15.83
N SER A 468 20.71 -13.73 -16.95
CA SER A 468 19.34 -14.16 -17.21
C SER A 468 19.04 -15.51 -16.59
N ASN A 469 17.77 -15.77 -16.31
CA ASN A 469 17.33 -16.98 -15.64
C ASN A 469 17.57 -18.26 -16.48
N ASP A 470 17.83 -18.12 -17.78
CA ASP A 470 18.20 -19.20 -18.69
C ASP A 470 19.72 -19.39 -18.84
N GLY A 471 20.55 -18.69 -18.04
CA GLY A 471 22.00 -18.80 -18.04
C GLY A 471 22.74 -17.93 -19.05
N ASP A 472 22.03 -17.04 -19.77
CA ASP A 472 22.65 -16.04 -20.65
C ASP A 472 23.34 -14.93 -19.82
N ILE A 473 24.64 -14.75 -20.05
CA ILE A 473 25.47 -13.79 -19.34
C ILE A 473 25.59 -12.43 -20.05
N CYS A 474 24.95 -12.27 -21.21
CA CYS A 474 25.03 -11.05 -22.02
C CYS A 474 24.63 -9.78 -21.24
N ALA A 475 23.50 -9.82 -20.53
CA ALA A 475 22.97 -8.66 -19.80
C ALA A 475 23.95 -8.12 -18.76
N LYS A 476 24.79 -9.00 -18.18
CA LYS A 476 25.82 -8.67 -17.20
C LYS A 476 26.85 -7.65 -17.71
N GLN A 477 27.04 -7.54 -19.03
CA GLN A 477 27.92 -6.55 -19.66
C GLN A 477 27.40 -5.11 -19.54
N LEU A 478 26.10 -4.92 -19.28
CA LEU A 478 25.47 -3.61 -19.10
C LEU A 478 25.72 -3.00 -17.72
N ARG A 479 26.32 -3.74 -16.79
CA ARG A 479 26.67 -3.29 -15.44
C ARG A 479 27.54 -2.04 -15.48
N LEU A 480 27.39 -1.20 -14.46
CA LEU A 480 28.26 -0.05 -14.27
C LEU A 480 29.66 -0.49 -13.86
N THR A 481 30.67 0.28 -14.28
CA THR A 481 32.05 0.12 -13.83
C THR A 481 32.24 0.67 -12.41
N GLU A 482 33.37 0.37 -11.78
CA GLU A 482 33.65 0.86 -10.42
C GLU A 482 33.72 2.40 -10.41
N ASP A 483 34.39 3.01 -11.39
CA ASP A 483 34.47 4.47 -11.52
C ASP A 483 33.09 5.13 -11.67
N GLN A 484 32.17 4.48 -12.40
CA GLN A 484 30.80 4.93 -12.51
C GLN A 484 30.07 4.78 -11.16
N LEU A 485 30.20 3.64 -10.49
CA LEU A 485 29.59 3.37 -9.18
C LEU A 485 30.08 4.31 -8.08
N GLN A 486 31.34 4.76 -8.14
CA GLN A 486 31.89 5.78 -7.23
C GLN A 486 31.10 7.10 -7.28
N VAL A 487 30.39 7.38 -8.38
CA VAL A 487 29.48 8.52 -8.50
C VAL A 487 28.05 8.09 -8.22
N ILE A 488 27.54 7.05 -8.88
CA ILE A 488 26.12 6.68 -8.83
C ILE A 488 25.66 6.27 -7.42
N LEU A 489 26.47 5.52 -6.67
CA LEU A 489 26.12 5.09 -5.30
C LEU A 489 25.94 6.26 -4.31
N ARG A 490 26.28 7.48 -4.72
CA ARG A 490 26.10 8.72 -3.94
C ARG A 490 24.75 9.39 -4.21
N ASP A 491 23.88 8.76 -4.99
CA ASP A 491 22.50 9.16 -5.17
C ASP A 491 21.63 8.59 -4.04
N ASN A 492 21.07 9.49 -3.21
CA ASN A 492 20.26 9.11 -2.04
C ASN A 492 18.85 8.60 -2.39
N ASN A 493 18.52 8.53 -3.69
CA ASN A 493 17.34 7.80 -4.18
C ASN A 493 17.61 6.28 -4.29
N LEU A 494 18.86 5.82 -4.15
CA LEU A 494 19.21 4.41 -4.24
C LEU A 494 19.07 3.71 -2.89
N ALA A 495 18.57 2.48 -2.94
CA ALA A 495 18.59 1.53 -1.82
C ALA A 495 20.02 1.30 -1.28
N LEU A 496 21.00 1.22 -2.20
CA LEU A 496 22.39 0.93 -1.90
C LEU A 496 23.24 2.20 -1.66
N TYR A 497 22.60 3.33 -1.31
CA TYR A 497 23.27 4.61 -1.09
C TYR A 497 24.50 4.48 -0.16
N VAL A 498 25.56 5.21 -0.52
CA VAL A 498 26.82 5.31 0.22
C VAL A 498 27.11 6.79 0.46
N GLY A 499 27.02 7.18 1.73
CA GLY A 499 27.28 8.54 2.19
C GLY A 499 27.10 8.64 3.70
N LYS A 500 27.58 9.74 4.29
CA LYS A 500 27.61 9.93 5.75
C LYS A 500 26.24 9.89 6.42
N GLU A 501 25.19 10.17 5.65
CA GLU A 501 23.81 10.14 6.12
C GLU A 501 23.35 8.70 6.36
N ALA A 502 23.96 7.70 5.71
CA ALA A 502 23.69 6.30 5.99
C ALA A 502 24.55 5.80 7.17
N PRO A 503 24.00 4.95 8.07
CA PRO A 503 24.77 4.29 9.11
C PRO A 503 26.02 3.61 8.55
N ASN A 504 27.19 3.91 9.12
CA ASN A 504 28.48 3.40 8.65
C ASN A 504 28.65 3.51 7.11
N TYR A 505 28.23 4.65 6.54
CA TYR A 505 28.28 4.93 5.10
C TYR A 505 27.59 3.86 4.23
N GLY A 506 26.59 3.17 4.78
CA GLY A 506 25.83 2.11 4.11
C GLY A 506 26.28 0.68 4.44
N GLY A 507 27.31 0.50 5.27
CA GLY A 507 27.76 -0.81 5.75
C GLY A 507 27.01 -1.27 7.00
N GLN A 508 26.58 -2.52 7.04
CA GLN A 508 25.88 -3.13 8.17
C GLN A 508 26.45 -4.52 8.47
N LYS A 509 26.83 -4.74 9.73
CA LYS A 509 27.25 -6.06 10.18
C LYS A 509 26.09 -7.04 10.10
N ARG A 510 26.35 -8.16 9.46
CA ARG A 510 25.37 -9.24 9.30
C ARG A 510 25.52 -10.27 10.42
N ASP A 511 24.40 -10.67 11.02
CA ASP A 511 24.36 -11.82 11.90
C ASP A 511 24.49 -13.11 11.07
N LEU A 512 25.57 -13.85 11.29
CA LEU A 512 25.86 -15.07 10.52
C LEU A 512 24.93 -16.24 10.89
N SER A 513 24.24 -16.16 12.03
CA SER A 513 23.27 -17.16 12.48
C SER A 513 21.89 -17.00 11.84
N MET A 514 21.68 -15.92 11.09
CA MET A 514 20.41 -15.65 10.40
C MET A 514 20.40 -16.20 8.98
N CYS A 515 19.19 -16.38 8.44
CA CYS A 515 18.98 -16.66 7.02
C CYS A 515 19.43 -15.45 6.16
N SER A 516 19.83 -15.68 4.90
CA SER A 516 20.31 -14.59 4.04
C SER A 516 19.19 -13.64 3.57
N CYS A 517 17.98 -14.16 3.38
CA CYS A 517 16.75 -13.40 3.12
C CYS A 517 15.51 -14.24 3.50
N GLY A 518 14.31 -13.62 3.50
CA GLY A 518 13.05 -14.30 3.82
C GLY A 518 12.31 -14.97 2.64
N ALA A 519 12.90 -14.97 1.43
CA ALA A 519 12.27 -15.58 0.25
C ALA A 519 12.05 -17.09 0.47
N GLY A 520 10.94 -17.65 0.02
CA GLY A 520 10.59 -19.05 0.28
C GLY A 520 10.15 -19.35 1.73
N GLY A 521 10.07 -18.35 2.62
CA GLY A 521 9.38 -18.44 3.91
C GLY A 521 7.86 -18.45 3.70
N THR A 522 7.25 -17.28 3.70
CA THR A 522 5.82 -17.07 3.41
C THR A 522 5.54 -16.45 2.03
N GLY A 523 6.60 -16.08 1.30
CA GLY A 523 6.54 -15.47 -0.04
C GLY A 523 7.21 -16.32 -1.10
N PHE A 524 6.55 -16.51 -2.25
CA PHE A 524 7.03 -17.37 -3.34
C PHE A 524 6.90 -16.70 -4.72
N CYS A 525 7.41 -17.37 -5.74
CA CYS A 525 7.24 -17.02 -7.15
C CYS A 525 6.77 -18.25 -7.93
N LEU A 526 5.73 -18.06 -8.74
CA LEU A 526 5.19 -19.04 -9.68
C LEU A 526 5.62 -18.65 -11.10
N SER A 527 6.28 -19.56 -11.80
CA SER A 527 6.61 -19.38 -13.22
C SER A 527 5.41 -19.69 -14.14
N PRO A 528 5.46 -19.26 -15.41
CA PRO A 528 4.40 -19.51 -16.39
C PRO A 528 4.10 -21.00 -16.65
N ASN A 529 5.00 -21.93 -16.35
CA ASN A 529 4.82 -23.38 -16.52
C ASN A 529 4.40 -24.11 -15.22
N GLY A 530 4.15 -23.37 -14.13
CA GLY A 530 3.69 -23.93 -12.85
C GLY A 530 4.77 -24.27 -11.83
N ASP A 531 6.06 -23.97 -12.10
CA ASP A 531 7.13 -24.22 -11.14
C ASP A 531 7.12 -23.20 -10.00
N LEU A 532 7.24 -23.70 -8.77
CA LEU A 532 7.31 -22.90 -7.56
C LEU A 532 8.78 -22.66 -7.17
N ARG A 533 9.12 -21.39 -6.96
CA ARG A 533 10.46 -20.89 -6.58
C ARG A 533 10.36 -19.92 -5.42
N ALA A 534 11.49 -19.60 -4.78
CA ALA A 534 11.51 -18.67 -3.63
C ALA A 534 11.25 -17.22 -4.06
N CYS A 535 11.83 -16.79 -5.18
CA CYS A 535 11.64 -15.47 -5.78
C CYS A 535 12.03 -15.52 -7.27
N PRO A 536 11.79 -14.45 -8.06
CA PRO A 536 12.11 -14.45 -9.49
C PRO A 536 13.59 -14.68 -9.82
N ALA A 537 14.50 -14.21 -8.95
CA ALA A 537 15.96 -14.34 -9.10
C ALA A 537 16.50 -15.70 -8.61
N PHE A 538 15.76 -16.42 -7.76
CA PHE A 538 16.18 -17.70 -7.23
C PHE A 538 15.57 -18.82 -8.08
N THR A 539 16.31 -19.25 -9.10
CA THR A 539 15.82 -20.17 -10.14
C THR A 539 15.67 -21.63 -9.68
N GLN A 540 16.01 -21.96 -8.42
CA GLN A 540 15.82 -23.30 -7.87
C GLN A 540 14.33 -23.64 -7.76
N VAL A 541 13.92 -24.75 -8.39
CA VAL A 541 12.54 -25.25 -8.38
C VAL A 541 12.33 -26.15 -7.17
N TYR A 542 11.27 -25.87 -6.40
CA TYR A 542 10.89 -26.66 -5.23
C TYR A 542 9.80 -27.70 -5.52
N GLY A 543 9.04 -27.49 -6.60
CA GLY A 543 7.97 -28.37 -7.08
C GLY A 543 7.16 -27.69 -8.18
N ASN A 544 6.15 -28.37 -8.72
CA ASN A 544 5.28 -27.85 -9.77
C ASN A 544 3.81 -28.01 -9.37
N LEU A 545 3.06 -26.89 -9.36
CA LEU A 545 1.70 -26.84 -8.82
C LEU A 545 0.63 -27.41 -9.75
N CYS A 546 0.96 -27.75 -10.99
CA CYS A 546 0.07 -28.56 -11.83
C CYS A 546 0.14 -30.05 -11.49
N LYS A 547 1.15 -30.48 -10.73
CA LYS A 547 1.41 -31.90 -10.42
C LYS A 547 1.17 -32.22 -8.94
N GLN A 548 1.25 -31.22 -8.08
CA GLN A 548 1.27 -31.38 -6.62
C GLN A 548 0.58 -30.19 -5.97
N THR A 549 -0.06 -30.42 -4.83
CA THR A 549 -0.58 -29.33 -4.00
C THR A 549 0.58 -28.59 -3.32
N ILE A 550 0.33 -27.35 -2.96
CA ILE A 550 1.28 -26.51 -2.25
C ILE A 550 1.66 -27.10 -0.89
N SER A 551 0.69 -27.68 -0.19
CA SER A 551 0.92 -28.43 1.06
C SER A 551 1.97 -29.52 0.89
N LYS A 552 1.88 -30.27 -0.22
CA LYS A 552 2.83 -31.33 -0.54
C LYS A 552 4.23 -30.78 -0.81
N ILE A 553 4.34 -29.72 -1.60
CA ILE A 553 5.64 -29.07 -1.87
C ILE A 553 6.28 -28.57 -0.55
N LEU A 554 5.52 -27.87 0.29
CA LEU A 554 6.00 -27.32 1.56
C LEU A 554 6.47 -28.40 2.54
N SER A 555 5.81 -29.56 2.54
CA SER A 555 6.07 -30.66 3.48
C SER A 555 7.08 -31.68 2.98
N GLU A 556 7.24 -31.87 1.66
CA GLU A 556 8.07 -32.94 1.09
C GLU A 556 9.33 -32.42 0.39
N SER A 557 9.35 -31.19 -0.14
CA SER A 557 10.47 -30.67 -0.94
C SER A 557 11.77 -30.59 -0.12
N SER A 558 12.75 -31.41 -0.49
CA SER A 558 14.05 -31.48 0.19
C SER A 558 14.87 -30.20 0.00
N SER A 559 14.86 -29.64 -1.22
CA SER A 559 15.55 -28.39 -1.54
C SER A 559 14.96 -27.19 -0.82
N LEU A 560 13.64 -27.13 -0.64
CA LEU A 560 13.01 -26.07 0.15
C LEU A 560 13.35 -26.18 1.64
N LYS A 561 13.34 -27.39 2.20
CA LYS A 561 13.74 -27.64 3.60
C LYS A 561 15.20 -27.30 3.83
N GLU A 562 16.07 -27.61 2.87
CA GLU A 562 17.47 -27.24 2.88
C GLU A 562 17.65 -25.72 2.88
N TRP A 563 16.96 -25.03 1.96
CA TRP A 563 16.99 -23.57 1.87
C TRP A 563 16.51 -22.89 3.16
N ARG A 564 15.36 -23.31 3.70
CA ARG A 564 14.76 -22.72 4.93
C ARG A 564 15.59 -22.94 6.20
N LYS A 565 16.50 -23.91 6.19
CA LYS A 565 17.42 -24.17 7.31
C LYS A 565 18.77 -23.47 7.15
N ALA A 566 19.08 -23.00 5.95
CA ALA A 566 20.38 -22.45 5.64
C ALA A 566 20.58 -21.10 6.33
N VAL A 567 21.68 -20.99 7.06
CA VAL A 567 22.13 -19.74 7.69
C VAL A 567 23.37 -19.22 6.97
N VAL A 568 23.69 -17.95 7.15
CA VAL A 568 24.83 -17.32 6.44
C VAL A 568 26.15 -18.01 6.79
N SER A 569 26.31 -18.58 8.00
CA SER A 569 27.52 -19.35 8.36
C SER A 569 27.76 -20.59 7.48
N ASP A 570 26.73 -21.14 6.84
CA ASP A 570 26.85 -22.28 5.92
C ASP A 570 27.48 -21.92 4.56
N TYR A 571 27.65 -20.62 4.28
CA TYR A 571 28.15 -20.14 3.00
C TYR A 571 29.68 -20.27 2.92
N VAL A 572 30.22 -20.36 1.72
CA VAL A 572 31.65 -20.66 1.49
C VAL A 572 32.59 -19.53 1.93
N GLU A 573 32.17 -18.27 1.80
CA GLU A 573 32.96 -17.10 2.26
C GLU A 573 32.10 -15.87 2.59
N CYS A 574 30.78 -15.92 2.38
CA CYS A 574 29.90 -14.79 2.69
C CYS A 574 29.96 -14.44 4.18
N GLY A 575 30.13 -13.15 4.49
CA GLY A 575 30.26 -12.66 5.86
C GLY A 575 31.67 -12.77 6.46
N ARG A 576 32.69 -13.21 5.69
CA ARG A 576 34.06 -13.43 6.18
C ARG A 576 35.08 -12.37 5.71
N HIS A 577 34.66 -11.42 4.86
CA HIS A 577 35.52 -10.34 4.37
C HIS A 577 35.00 -8.99 4.85
N ASP A 578 35.90 -7.99 4.99
CA ASP A 578 35.54 -6.65 5.45
C ASP A 578 34.48 -5.96 4.58
N TYR A 579 34.48 -6.24 3.27
CA TYR A 579 33.48 -5.70 2.35
C TYR A 579 32.09 -6.36 2.50
N CYS A 580 31.96 -7.47 3.22
CA CYS A 580 30.68 -8.17 3.40
C CYS A 580 29.65 -7.33 4.18
N ASP A 581 30.10 -6.39 5.02
CA ASP A 581 29.20 -5.45 5.69
C ASP A 581 28.49 -4.54 4.68
N TYR A 582 29.05 -4.35 3.49
CA TYR A 582 28.46 -3.53 2.41
C TYR A 582 27.70 -4.38 1.39
N CYS A 583 27.43 -5.65 1.68
CA CYS A 583 26.76 -6.59 0.79
C CYS A 583 25.28 -6.80 1.15
N ASN A 584 24.40 -6.68 0.15
CA ASN A 584 22.97 -7.02 0.30
C ASN A 584 22.67 -8.50 -0.04
N LEU A 585 23.68 -9.38 0.03
CA LEU A 585 23.67 -10.84 -0.21
C LEU A 585 22.37 -11.39 -0.81
N CYS A 586 22.39 -11.71 -2.10
CA CYS A 586 21.27 -12.39 -2.76
C CYS A 586 21.60 -13.85 -3.04
N ALA A 587 20.99 -14.77 -2.27
CA ALA A 587 21.07 -16.21 -2.49
C ALA A 587 20.56 -16.65 -3.86
N GLY A 588 19.58 -15.94 -4.42
CA GLY A 588 19.07 -16.20 -5.77
C GLY A 588 20.13 -15.95 -6.85
N ILE A 589 20.88 -14.84 -6.74
CA ILE A 589 21.98 -14.54 -7.67
C ILE A 589 23.12 -15.55 -7.49
N ASN A 590 23.46 -15.92 -6.25
CA ASN A 590 24.41 -17.01 -5.98
C ASN A 590 24.02 -18.29 -6.73
N TYR A 591 22.75 -18.70 -6.59
CA TYR A 591 22.24 -19.89 -7.27
C TYR A 591 22.21 -19.71 -8.80
N SER A 592 21.83 -18.55 -9.32
CA SER A 592 21.82 -18.29 -10.75
C SER A 592 23.21 -18.45 -11.38
N GLU A 593 24.26 -17.97 -10.70
CA GLU A 593 25.64 -18.04 -11.20
C GLU A 593 26.32 -19.39 -10.99
N HIS A 594 25.96 -20.14 -9.93
CA HIS A 594 26.70 -21.32 -9.50
C HIS A 594 25.88 -22.60 -9.32
N GLN A 595 24.55 -22.53 -9.47
CA GLN A 595 23.60 -23.59 -9.12
C GLN A 595 23.73 -24.08 -7.66
N ASP A 596 24.28 -23.22 -6.80
CA ASP A 596 24.48 -23.42 -5.38
C ASP A 596 24.38 -22.06 -4.68
N PHE A 597 23.34 -21.88 -3.86
CA PHE A 597 23.08 -20.60 -3.21
C PHE A 597 24.14 -20.26 -2.14
N ARG A 598 24.97 -21.22 -1.71
CA ARG A 598 26.02 -21.04 -0.71
C ARG A 598 27.33 -20.51 -1.30
N LYS A 599 27.49 -20.61 -2.62
CA LYS A 599 28.65 -20.08 -3.34
C LYS A 599 28.39 -18.61 -3.71
N PRO A 600 29.25 -17.68 -3.31
CA PRO A 600 29.05 -16.26 -3.58
C PRO A 600 29.09 -15.96 -5.07
N ALA A 601 28.06 -15.28 -5.57
CA ALA A 601 28.07 -14.74 -6.92
C ALA A 601 29.09 -13.60 -7.07
N GLU A 602 29.74 -13.55 -8.23
CA GLU A 602 30.62 -12.44 -8.59
C GLU A 602 29.86 -11.11 -8.57
N SER A 603 28.60 -11.08 -9.03
CA SER A 603 27.78 -9.86 -9.04
C SER A 603 27.55 -9.28 -7.64
N ASN A 604 27.29 -10.14 -6.65
CA ASN A 604 27.09 -9.71 -5.26
C ASN A 604 28.39 -9.14 -4.68
N CYS A 605 29.50 -9.87 -4.84
CA CYS A 605 30.81 -9.46 -4.32
C CYS A 605 31.35 -8.19 -5.00
N TYR A 606 31.11 -8.02 -6.30
CA TYR A 606 31.49 -6.83 -7.05
C TYR A 606 30.84 -5.56 -6.48
N MET A 607 29.52 -5.59 -6.30
CA MET A 607 28.78 -4.47 -5.71
C MET A 607 29.25 -4.17 -4.28
N ALA A 608 29.45 -5.20 -3.46
CA ALA A 608 29.93 -5.06 -2.09
C ALA A 608 31.32 -4.38 -2.02
N LYS A 609 32.26 -4.80 -2.88
CA LYS A 609 33.60 -4.19 -2.99
C LYS A 609 33.53 -2.72 -3.42
N CYS A 610 32.71 -2.41 -4.43
CA CYS A 610 32.54 -1.03 -4.89
C CYS A 610 31.98 -0.12 -3.78
N ARG A 611 30.96 -0.58 -3.05
CA ARG A 611 30.38 0.14 -1.91
C ARG A 611 31.40 0.33 -0.78
N PHE A 612 32.12 -0.73 -0.42
CA PHE A 612 33.18 -0.70 0.60
C PHE A 612 34.28 0.30 0.24
N ASN A 613 34.79 0.27 -0.99
CA ASN A 613 35.84 1.16 -1.48
C ASN A 613 35.40 2.64 -1.44
N LEU A 614 34.18 2.92 -1.92
CA LEU A 614 33.62 4.27 -1.87
C LEU A 614 33.42 4.75 -0.43
N ALA A 615 32.87 3.92 0.45
CA ALA A 615 32.68 4.26 1.86
C ALA A 615 34.01 4.64 2.54
N HIS A 616 35.05 3.82 2.38
CA HIS A 616 36.38 4.09 2.95
C HIS A 616 37.03 5.34 2.37
N LYS A 617 36.78 5.64 1.09
CA LYS A 617 37.22 6.88 0.46
C LYS A 617 36.54 8.10 1.09
N LEU A 618 35.23 8.04 1.29
CA LEU A 618 34.45 9.13 1.91
C LEU A 618 34.79 9.31 3.39
N MET A 619 35.10 8.23 4.12
CA MET A 619 35.57 8.31 5.51
C MET A 619 36.90 9.06 5.65
N LYS A 620 37.78 8.97 4.64
CA LYS A 620 39.07 9.71 4.63
C LYS A 620 38.90 11.16 4.20
N HIS A 621 38.07 11.41 3.19
CA HIS A 621 37.83 12.73 2.63
C HIS A 621 36.34 12.88 2.29
N ASP A 622 35.56 13.38 3.24
CA ASP A 622 34.14 13.65 3.02
C ASP A 622 33.96 14.89 2.14
N VAL A 623 33.32 14.70 1.01
CA VAL A 623 32.85 15.79 0.16
C VAL A 623 31.37 15.57 -0.02
N SER A 624 30.52 16.29 0.71
CA SER A 624 29.07 16.21 0.44
C SER A 624 28.79 16.78 -0.95
N ILE A 625 27.95 16.09 -1.72
CA ILE A 625 27.59 16.50 -3.09
C ILE A 625 26.08 16.70 -3.15
N GLY A 626 25.66 17.92 -3.47
CA GLY A 626 24.25 18.23 -3.74
C GLY A 626 23.78 17.63 -5.07
N ARG A 627 22.46 17.51 -5.25
CA ARG A 627 21.84 16.91 -6.45
C ARG A 627 22.36 17.49 -7.77
N GLU A 628 22.52 18.81 -7.86
CA GLU A 628 23.00 19.47 -9.08
C GLU A 628 24.43 19.06 -9.44
N GLU A 629 25.32 19.01 -8.46
CA GLU A 629 26.71 18.62 -8.68
C GLU A 629 26.83 17.12 -8.98
N LEU A 630 26.00 16.28 -8.33
CA LEU A 630 25.89 14.86 -8.67
C LEU A 630 25.48 14.68 -10.13
N ILE A 631 24.47 15.42 -10.60
CA ILE A 631 24.02 15.37 -12.01
C ILE A 631 25.15 15.80 -12.96
N LYS A 632 25.94 16.83 -12.62
CA LYS A 632 27.09 17.23 -13.44
C LYS A 632 28.15 16.14 -13.53
N LEU A 633 28.45 15.45 -12.42
CA LEU A 633 29.37 14.32 -12.41
C LEU A 633 28.84 13.16 -13.24
N ILE A 634 27.56 12.81 -13.07
CA ILE A 634 26.86 11.77 -13.84
C ILE A 634 27.01 12.01 -15.34
N ARG A 635 26.73 13.24 -15.82
CA ARG A 635 26.83 13.60 -17.24
C ARG A 635 28.23 13.50 -17.84
N LYS A 636 29.27 13.50 -17.00
CA LYS A 636 30.67 13.36 -17.43
C LYS A 636 31.15 11.91 -17.46
N LEU A 637 30.38 10.96 -16.91
CA LEU A 637 30.78 9.56 -16.86
C LEU A 637 30.88 9.00 -18.30
N PRO A 638 31.95 8.26 -18.63
CA PRO A 638 32.05 7.61 -19.93
C PRO A 638 31.00 6.50 -20.05
N ILE A 639 30.50 6.24 -21.26
CA ILE A 639 29.65 5.09 -21.58
C ILE A 639 30.45 4.16 -22.49
N ASN A 640 30.62 2.90 -22.10
CA ASN A 640 31.30 1.94 -22.97
C ASN A 640 30.32 1.46 -24.06
N LYS A 641 30.82 1.33 -25.30
CA LYS A 641 30.04 0.69 -26.37
C LYS A 641 30.02 -0.81 -26.11
N ILE A 642 28.83 -1.38 -25.98
CA ILE A 642 28.62 -2.80 -25.72
C ILE A 642 27.86 -3.39 -26.91
N ALA A 643 28.43 -4.42 -27.53
CA ALA A 643 27.75 -5.22 -28.53
C ALA A 643 27.06 -6.39 -27.82
N LEU A 644 25.72 -6.37 -27.78
CA LEU A 644 24.95 -7.39 -27.07
C LEU A 644 24.61 -8.55 -28.01
N GLN A 645 25.03 -9.74 -27.62
CA GLN A 645 24.63 -11.01 -28.22
C GLN A 645 24.49 -12.06 -27.11
N ARG A 646 23.50 -12.95 -27.20
CA ARG A 646 23.34 -14.06 -26.27
C ARG A 646 24.62 -14.89 -26.20
N ILE A 647 25.10 -15.08 -24.97
CA ILE A 647 26.29 -15.87 -24.65
C ILE A 647 25.93 -16.68 -23.41
N TYR A 648 25.97 -17.99 -23.53
CA TYR A 648 25.76 -18.90 -22.40
C TYR A 648 27.11 -19.25 -21.79
N ARG A 649 27.13 -19.48 -20.47
CA ARG A 649 28.32 -20.05 -19.83
C ARG A 649 28.65 -21.38 -20.51
N GLU A 650 29.94 -21.61 -20.82
CA GLU A 650 30.39 -22.95 -21.18
C GLU A 650 30.04 -23.89 -20.02
N LYS A 651 29.32 -24.98 -20.31
CA LYS A 651 28.97 -25.97 -19.28
C LYS A 651 30.28 -26.54 -18.73
N GLY A 652 30.56 -26.26 -17.46
CA GLY A 652 31.51 -27.03 -16.66
C GLY A 652 30.97 -28.41 -16.33
#